data_AF-A0A0M8ZQQ4-F1
#
_entry.id   AF-A0A0M8ZQQ4-F1
#
_cell.length_a   1.000
_cell.length_b   1.000
_cell.length_c   1.000
_cell.angle_alpha   90.00
_cell.angle_beta   90.00
_cell.angle_gamma   90.00
#
_symmetry.space_group_name_H-M   'P 1'
#
loop_
_entity.id
_entity.type
_entity.pdbx_description
1 polymer ?
#
loop_
_entity_poly.entity_id
_entity_poly.type
_entity_poly.pdbx_seq_one_letter_code
_entity_poly.pdbx_strand_id
1 'polypeptide(L)'
;MIDTKKTIIQKFNTELGSDLKGLNKIYEFHQSLNAQKSKIEESLSMASTEAPSKVKAVVESVEQISIEFQQLEKSSSEFKSDIEETMQKNDKSLQEMQNIIDVISYLDKSLSYLNFIKYVENISDEIQVSLTNGNDESTISLYVDLTNISCQLRPSTCHYLQNYVKETLHFWHNLIKDKLSKEYNDILKTLKWPFCGSNANILHTPMPETLTKFKILTEYLLHLQLPEESAKYVVTSVLLTDFTPVSLPISLLVRPLRQRFIYHFTGSKLTNRQDKPEWFFTQILTWIKDHVQWVQKNVQPAANSIGFDHIDMKVEFMRTLIQLAVEKLHSELSVVQYDDALFAHLVDEALGFERELRETLFYPSTQPATVFVLTQAHIFVKWINMEKKLIYYIMFICILLKIVTILESYLPIIKIDKLLINNYLFNDHFLQLYFFKQQFEAAETATLKGNDITKNVGEVEGSVFDEAVALLRRLEKKLINEISDSVALDVKAKSRPYRTDKWFAMQSTKEVVSLSVTPSGYSMFQELATQLNLLHNTLALLLFQQAWKNLASQFDQFLLEEVVLVNHFNTGGAEQLQYDIFRNLFPLFGLYISKPESYFPLIKEACILLNIMLGSAMLLAEALHNEDEVATSKILADVGIYKMSSDLALKVIGTRTDMTYV
;
A
#
# COMPACT_ATOMS: atom_id res chain seq x y z
N MET A 1 3.65 -83.96 113.91
CA MET A 1 4.32 -83.35 115.09
C MET A 1 4.38 -84.26 116.33
N ILE A 2 3.50 -85.25 116.52
CA ILE A 2 3.52 -86.13 117.71
C ILE A 2 4.53 -87.29 117.60
N ASP A 3 4.86 -87.73 116.38
CA ASP A 3 5.73 -88.91 116.16
C ASP A 3 7.23 -88.58 116.27
N THR A 4 7.67 -87.48 115.65
CA THR A 4 9.07 -87.04 115.60
C THR A 4 9.65 -86.72 116.98
N LYS A 5 8.83 -86.15 117.87
CA LYS A 5 9.24 -85.81 119.24
C LYS A 5 9.43 -87.08 120.08
N LYS A 6 8.61 -88.11 119.84
CA LYS A 6 8.69 -89.42 120.52
C LYS A 6 9.95 -90.19 120.09
N THR A 7 10.29 -90.14 118.80
CA THR A 7 11.50 -90.78 118.25
C THR A 7 12.79 -90.16 118.78
N ILE A 8 12.82 -88.83 118.95
CA ILE A 8 13.98 -88.12 119.49
C ILE A 8 14.19 -88.47 120.97
N ILE A 9 13.12 -88.52 121.76
CA ILE A 9 13.18 -88.91 123.19
C ILE A 9 13.65 -90.36 123.34
N GLN A 10 13.20 -91.29 122.48
CA GLN A 10 13.69 -92.67 122.48
C GLN A 10 15.20 -92.75 122.21
N LYS A 11 15.69 -92.05 121.18
CA LYS A 11 17.13 -92.00 120.87
C LYS A 11 17.95 -91.40 122.02
N PHE A 12 17.44 -90.34 122.65
CA PHE A 12 18.07 -89.70 123.81
C PHE A 12 18.19 -90.66 125.01
N ASN A 13 17.16 -91.47 125.26
CA ASN A 13 17.16 -92.43 126.37
C ASN A 13 18.05 -93.67 126.13
N THR A 14 18.22 -94.12 124.87
CA THR A 14 19.14 -95.23 124.54
C THR A 14 20.62 -94.89 124.74
N GLU A 15 21.04 -93.65 124.50
CA GLU A 15 22.45 -93.24 124.60
C GLU A 15 22.91 -93.02 126.06
N LEU A 16 22.02 -92.53 126.92
CA LEU A 16 22.35 -92.19 128.31
C LEU A 16 22.23 -93.37 129.29
N GLY A 17 21.42 -94.39 128.98
CA GLY A 17 21.19 -95.54 129.87
C GLY A 17 20.58 -95.15 131.23
N SER A 18 20.29 -96.13 132.08
CA SER A 18 19.63 -95.90 133.38
C SER A 18 20.59 -95.53 134.52
N ASP A 19 21.86 -95.25 134.24
CA ASP A 19 22.86 -94.93 135.27
C ASP A 19 23.62 -93.62 134.95
N LEU A 20 23.77 -92.78 135.97
CA LEU A 20 24.18 -91.35 135.91
C LEU A 20 25.67 -91.12 135.55
N LYS A 21 26.31 -92.10 134.89
CA LYS A 21 27.71 -92.03 134.42
C LYS A 21 27.85 -91.77 132.90
N GLY A 22 26.74 -91.67 132.16
CA GLY A 22 26.71 -91.48 130.70
C GLY A 22 26.74 -90.04 130.16
N LEU A 23 26.79 -89.01 131.02
CA LEU A 23 26.64 -87.58 130.64
C LEU A 23 27.65 -87.07 129.60
N ASN A 24 28.81 -87.71 129.46
CA ASN A 24 29.84 -87.31 128.47
C ASN A 24 29.43 -87.58 127.02
N LYS A 25 28.40 -88.42 126.76
CA LYS A 25 27.92 -88.75 125.41
C LYS A 25 26.92 -87.74 124.81
N ILE A 26 26.45 -86.76 125.60
CA ILE A 26 25.45 -85.76 125.14
C ILE A 26 26.04 -84.81 124.07
N TYR A 27 27.34 -84.53 124.16
CA TYR A 27 28.01 -83.60 123.24
C TYR A 27 28.08 -84.16 121.82
N GLU A 28 28.37 -85.47 121.68
CA GLU A 28 28.38 -86.18 120.39
C GLU A 28 26.97 -86.24 119.77
N PHE A 29 25.94 -86.44 120.58
CA PHE A 29 24.55 -86.47 120.11
C PHE A 29 24.07 -85.11 119.58
N HIS A 30 24.46 -84.00 120.23
CA HIS A 30 24.11 -82.66 119.77
C HIS A 30 24.77 -82.32 118.42
N GLN A 31 26.02 -82.74 118.21
CA GLN A 31 26.74 -82.50 116.97
C GLN A 31 26.11 -83.25 115.77
N SER A 32 25.62 -84.48 116.01
CA SER A 32 24.89 -85.28 115.01
C SER A 32 23.57 -84.62 114.55
N LEU A 33 22.80 -84.05 115.48
CA LEU A 33 21.53 -83.39 115.18
C LEU A 33 21.72 -82.12 114.33
N ASN A 34 22.78 -81.35 114.57
CA ASN A 34 23.07 -80.15 113.78
C ASN A 34 23.45 -80.48 112.34
N ALA A 35 24.19 -81.57 112.10
CA ALA A 35 24.53 -82.01 110.75
C ALA A 35 23.28 -82.45 109.94
N GLN A 36 22.29 -83.07 110.60
CA GLN A 36 21.02 -83.42 109.95
C GLN A 36 20.18 -82.19 109.60
N LYS A 37 20.16 -81.17 110.46
CA LYS A 37 19.45 -79.92 110.21
C LYS A 37 19.94 -79.22 108.94
N SER A 38 21.26 -79.07 108.77
CA SER A 38 21.82 -78.43 107.57
C SER A 38 21.47 -79.17 106.28
N LYS A 39 21.39 -80.50 106.30
CA LYS A 39 21.06 -81.32 105.12
C LYS A 39 19.60 -81.17 104.65
N ILE A 40 18.68 -80.89 105.59
CA ILE A 40 17.27 -80.66 105.32
C ILE A 40 17.03 -79.25 104.77
N GLU A 41 17.71 -78.24 105.34
CA GLU A 41 17.63 -76.85 104.86
C GLU A 41 18.17 -76.70 103.44
N GLU A 42 19.19 -77.48 103.07
CA GLU A 42 19.72 -77.50 101.69
C GLU A 42 18.72 -78.11 100.69
N SER A 43 17.95 -79.12 101.11
CA SER A 43 16.96 -79.81 100.27
C SER A 43 15.67 -79.01 100.06
N LEU A 44 15.32 -78.11 100.99
CA LEU A 44 14.19 -77.17 100.86
C LEU A 44 14.46 -76.06 99.84
N SER A 45 15.72 -75.85 99.46
CA SER A 45 16.10 -74.78 98.53
C SER A 45 16.00 -75.16 97.04
N MET A 46 15.81 -76.45 96.69
CA MET A 46 15.98 -76.93 95.30
C MET A 46 14.74 -77.50 94.60
N ALA A 47 13.55 -77.44 95.19
CA ALA A 47 12.31 -77.97 94.61
C ALA A 47 11.12 -77.24 95.23
N SER A 48 10.00 -76.96 94.58
CA SER A 48 9.54 -77.21 93.23
C SER A 48 8.10 -76.65 93.29
N THR A 49 7.79 -75.51 92.68
CA THR A 49 7.51 -75.38 91.24
C THR A 49 6.43 -76.40 90.84
N GLU A 50 5.26 -76.10 90.28
CA GLU A 50 5.18 -75.52 88.92
C GLU A 50 3.73 -75.25 88.41
N ALA A 51 2.66 -75.42 89.20
CA ALA A 51 1.28 -75.43 88.67
C ALA A 51 0.41 -74.18 88.92
N PRO A 52 0.22 -73.66 90.16
CA PRO A 52 -0.64 -72.47 90.37
C PRO A 52 0.02 -71.20 89.84
N SER A 53 1.35 -71.24 89.77
CA SER A 53 2.21 -70.18 89.28
C SER A 53 2.00 -69.87 87.80
N LYS A 54 1.55 -70.80 86.93
CA LYS A 54 1.38 -70.50 85.50
C LYS A 54 0.07 -69.79 85.16
N VAL A 55 -1.08 -70.13 85.74
CA VAL A 55 -2.34 -69.41 85.46
C VAL A 55 -2.38 -68.06 86.17
N LYS A 56 -1.88 -67.99 87.42
CA LYS A 56 -1.71 -66.71 88.12
C LYS A 56 -0.67 -65.85 87.41
N ALA A 57 0.47 -66.39 86.98
CA ALA A 57 1.43 -65.63 86.16
C ALA A 57 0.88 -65.29 84.77
N VAL A 58 -0.01 -66.08 84.15
CA VAL A 58 -0.62 -65.72 82.86
C VAL A 58 -1.63 -64.59 83.03
N VAL A 59 -2.51 -64.63 84.05
CA VAL A 59 -3.45 -63.53 84.34
C VAL A 59 -2.70 -62.28 84.83
N GLU A 60 -1.74 -62.43 85.74
CA GLU A 60 -0.84 -61.34 86.17
C GLU A 60 -0.04 -60.82 84.97
N SER A 61 0.39 -61.67 84.02
CA SER A 61 1.07 -61.21 82.81
C SER A 61 0.15 -60.52 81.81
N VAL A 62 -1.13 -60.91 81.70
CA VAL A 62 -2.10 -60.23 80.83
C VAL A 62 -2.55 -58.90 81.45
N GLU A 63 -2.74 -58.85 82.77
CA GLU A 63 -2.97 -57.61 83.51
C GLU A 63 -1.73 -56.70 83.42
N GLN A 64 -0.52 -57.26 83.56
CA GLN A 64 0.72 -56.53 83.38
C GLN A 64 0.88 -56.01 81.94
N ILE A 65 0.58 -56.83 80.92
CA ILE A 65 0.57 -56.41 79.51
C ILE A 65 -0.51 -55.34 79.27
N SER A 66 -1.68 -55.43 79.91
CA SER A 66 -2.75 -54.42 79.78
C SER A 66 -2.37 -53.11 80.46
N ILE A 67 -1.70 -53.17 81.61
CA ILE A 67 -1.14 -51.99 82.30
C ILE A 67 -0.03 -51.39 81.43
N GLU A 68 0.87 -52.22 80.90
CA GLU A 68 1.93 -51.78 79.98
C GLU A 68 1.36 -51.19 78.70
N PHE A 69 0.27 -51.75 78.15
CA PHE A 69 -0.40 -51.22 76.95
C PHE A 69 -1.08 -49.89 77.25
N GLN A 70 -1.78 -49.75 78.38
CA GLN A 70 -2.36 -48.47 78.82
C GLN A 70 -1.29 -47.42 79.09
N GLN A 71 -0.16 -47.84 79.68
CA GLN A 71 0.98 -46.97 79.95
C GLN A 71 1.69 -46.57 78.66
N LEU A 72 1.78 -47.47 77.68
CA LEU A 72 2.31 -47.20 76.35
C LEU A 72 1.36 -46.31 75.52
N GLU A 73 0.04 -46.52 75.61
CA GLU A 73 -0.98 -45.71 74.96
C GLU A 73 -0.99 -44.29 75.54
N LYS A 74 -0.90 -44.17 76.87
CA LYS A 74 -0.70 -42.89 77.56
C LYS A 74 0.61 -42.22 77.13
N SER A 75 1.73 -42.96 77.15
CA SER A 75 3.02 -42.43 76.71
C SER A 75 3.02 -42.03 75.24
N SER A 76 2.29 -42.76 74.38
CA SER A 76 2.14 -42.44 72.96
C SER A 76 1.26 -41.21 72.75
N SER A 77 0.22 -41.01 73.56
CA SER A 77 -0.62 -39.81 73.52
C SER A 77 0.14 -38.59 74.04
N GLU A 78 0.92 -38.73 75.12
CA GLU A 78 1.81 -37.69 75.64
C GLU A 78 2.87 -37.33 74.60
N PHE A 79 3.56 -38.33 74.02
CA PHE A 79 4.54 -38.11 72.95
C PHE A 79 3.94 -37.45 71.71
N LYS A 80 2.71 -37.82 71.32
CA LYS A 80 1.98 -37.16 70.22
C LYS A 80 1.70 -35.70 70.54
N SER A 81 1.26 -35.40 71.76
CA SER A 81 1.03 -34.03 72.23
C SER A 81 2.34 -33.22 72.22
N ASP A 82 3.45 -33.81 72.67
CA ASP A 82 4.77 -33.17 72.66
C ASP A 82 5.25 -32.88 71.22
N ILE A 83 4.99 -33.79 70.27
CA ILE A 83 5.25 -33.56 68.83
C ILE A 83 4.41 -32.40 68.32
N GLU A 84 3.11 -32.37 68.58
CA GLU A 84 2.20 -31.32 68.11
C GLU A 84 2.60 -29.94 68.67
N GLU A 85 2.95 -29.85 69.96
CA GLU A 85 3.45 -28.62 70.58
C GLU A 85 4.79 -28.19 69.97
N THR A 86 5.72 -29.12 69.76
CA THR A 86 7.02 -28.84 69.14
C THR A 86 6.87 -28.36 67.70
N MET A 87 5.97 -28.98 66.91
CA MET A 87 5.67 -28.56 65.54
C MET A 87 5.06 -27.16 65.51
N GLN A 88 4.09 -26.87 66.38
CA GLN A 88 3.46 -25.54 66.42
C GLN A 88 4.44 -24.44 66.86
N LYS A 89 5.36 -24.76 67.78
CA LYS A 89 6.45 -23.86 68.16
C LYS A 89 7.43 -23.64 67.00
N ASN A 90 7.78 -24.71 66.29
CA ASN A 90 8.65 -24.63 65.11
C ASN A 90 8.03 -23.79 63.98
N ASP A 91 6.73 -23.95 63.71
CA ASP A 91 6.00 -23.13 62.72
C ASP A 91 6.00 -21.65 63.10
N LYS A 92 5.80 -21.32 64.39
CA LYS A 92 5.94 -19.93 64.87
C LYS A 92 7.35 -19.40 64.66
N SER A 93 8.38 -20.17 64.99
CA SER A 93 9.78 -19.77 64.77
C SER A 93 10.13 -19.64 63.27
N LEU A 94 9.58 -20.49 62.40
CA LEU A 94 9.72 -20.36 60.95
C LEU A 94 9.05 -19.07 60.44
N GLN A 95 7.87 -18.73 60.95
CA GLN A 95 7.20 -17.48 60.60
C GLN A 95 7.98 -16.24 61.07
N GLU A 96 8.54 -16.29 62.28
CA GLU A 96 9.44 -15.23 62.79
C GLU A 96 10.69 -15.09 61.92
N MET A 97 11.31 -16.19 61.52
CA MET A 97 12.44 -16.16 60.59
C MET A 97 12.05 -15.60 59.22
N GLN A 98 10.89 -15.99 58.68
CA GLN A 98 10.40 -15.44 57.41
C GLN A 98 10.19 -13.93 57.51
N ASN A 99 9.59 -13.44 58.59
CA ASN A 99 9.42 -12.01 58.84
C ASN A 99 10.77 -11.28 58.88
N ILE A 100 11.79 -11.87 59.52
CA ILE A 100 13.14 -11.31 59.55
C ILE A 100 13.76 -11.29 58.14
N ILE A 101 13.61 -12.36 57.36
CA ILE A 101 14.09 -12.44 55.97
C ILE A 101 13.41 -11.36 55.11
N ASP A 102 12.11 -11.17 55.27
CA ASP A 102 11.36 -10.15 54.53
C ASP A 102 11.82 -8.74 54.88
N VAL A 103 12.10 -8.47 56.16
CA VAL A 103 12.68 -7.19 56.62
C VAL A 103 14.08 -6.99 56.05
N ILE A 104 14.94 -8.02 56.08
CA ILE A 104 16.28 -7.95 55.49
C ILE A 104 16.18 -7.67 53.99
N SER A 105 15.28 -8.35 53.26
CA SER A 105 15.06 -8.13 51.83
C SER A 105 14.58 -6.71 51.54
N TYR A 106 13.69 -6.15 52.38
CA TYR A 106 13.23 -4.77 52.24
C TYR A 106 14.35 -3.76 52.48
N LEU A 107 15.17 -3.97 53.52
CA LEU A 107 16.31 -3.10 53.83
C LEU A 107 17.38 -3.15 52.73
N ASP A 108 17.66 -4.34 52.19
CA ASP A 108 18.61 -4.52 51.10
C ASP A 108 18.15 -3.82 49.81
N LYS A 109 16.86 -3.89 49.48
CA LYS A 109 16.26 -3.12 48.37
C LYS A 109 16.36 -1.61 48.59
N SER A 110 16.09 -1.15 49.81
CA SER A 110 16.16 0.27 50.18
C SER A 110 17.59 0.80 50.11
N LEU A 111 18.56 0.02 50.59
CA LEU A 111 19.98 0.33 50.52
C LEU A 111 20.45 0.37 49.07
N SER A 112 20.06 -0.61 48.25
CA SER A 112 20.35 -0.62 46.81
C SER A 112 19.80 0.61 46.09
N TYR A 113 18.57 1.03 46.43
CA TYR A 113 17.95 2.25 45.89
C TYR A 113 18.74 3.51 46.25
N LEU A 114 19.14 3.68 47.52
CA LEU A 114 19.93 4.82 47.98
C LEU A 114 21.33 4.84 47.37
N ASN A 115 21.97 3.67 47.23
CA ASN A 115 23.27 3.56 46.57
C ASN A 115 23.20 3.98 45.09
N PHE A 116 22.10 3.66 44.41
CA PHE A 116 21.90 4.07 43.03
C PHE A 116 21.71 5.59 42.91
N ILE A 117 20.94 6.22 43.81
CA ILE A 117 20.83 7.69 43.86
C ILE A 117 22.21 8.30 44.07
N LYS A 118 22.95 7.83 45.08
CA LYS A 118 24.31 8.31 45.35
C LYS A 118 25.24 8.15 44.15
N TYR A 119 25.11 7.05 43.40
CA TYR A 119 25.89 6.83 42.19
C TYR A 119 25.59 7.88 41.10
N VAL A 120 24.32 8.20 40.89
CA VAL A 120 23.90 9.25 39.95
C VAL A 120 24.34 10.65 40.43
N GLU A 121 24.27 10.92 41.72
CA GLU A 121 24.79 12.17 42.33
C GLU A 121 26.30 12.29 42.14
N ASN A 122 27.06 11.21 42.35
CA ASN A 122 28.50 11.21 42.11
C ASN A 122 28.84 11.53 40.64
N ILE A 123 28.14 10.92 39.67
CA ILE A 123 28.33 11.24 38.25
C ILE A 123 28.01 12.72 38.00
N SER A 124 26.93 13.23 38.60
CA SER A 124 26.54 14.64 38.52
C SER A 124 27.62 15.58 39.07
N ASP A 125 28.22 15.25 40.21
CA ASP A 125 29.32 16.00 40.81
C ASP A 125 30.59 15.94 39.93
N GLU A 126 30.91 14.77 39.37
CA GLU A 126 32.04 14.60 38.44
C GLU A 126 31.84 15.40 37.14
N ILE A 127 30.62 15.44 36.58
CA ILE A 127 30.27 16.29 35.44
C ILE A 127 30.51 17.76 35.80
N GLN A 128 30.05 18.21 36.97
CA GLN A 128 30.25 19.59 37.43
C GLN A 128 31.74 19.94 37.52
N VAL A 129 32.54 19.07 38.14
CA VAL A 129 34.00 19.26 38.28
C VAL A 129 34.66 19.32 36.90
N SER A 130 34.36 18.36 36.03
CA SER A 130 34.92 18.31 34.67
C SER A 130 34.57 19.56 33.84
N LEU A 131 33.34 20.05 33.98
CA LEU A 131 32.87 21.27 33.31
C LEU A 131 33.62 22.51 33.82
N THR A 132 33.84 22.63 35.13
CA THR A 132 34.61 23.75 35.72
C THR A 132 36.09 23.74 35.34
N ASN A 133 36.67 22.55 35.17
CA ASN A 133 38.05 22.36 34.74
C ASN A 133 38.24 22.55 33.22
N GLY A 134 37.15 22.67 32.45
CA GLY A 134 37.21 22.84 31.00
C GLY A 134 37.57 21.56 30.23
N ASN A 135 37.40 20.38 30.83
CA ASN A 135 37.66 19.11 30.17
C ASN A 135 36.38 18.59 29.49
N ASP A 136 36.17 18.98 28.23
CA ASP A 136 34.94 18.62 27.49
C ASP A 136 34.85 17.12 27.19
N GLU A 137 35.98 16.45 26.95
CA GLU A 137 36.03 15.00 26.64
C GLU A 137 35.47 14.18 27.80
N SER A 138 35.99 14.40 29.02
CA SER A 138 35.50 13.71 30.22
C SER A 138 34.05 14.10 30.55
N THR A 139 33.66 15.36 30.31
CA THR A 139 32.28 15.83 30.53
C THR A 139 31.29 15.06 29.65
N ILE A 140 31.62 14.90 28.35
CA ILE A 140 30.77 14.16 27.42
C ILE A 140 30.74 12.67 27.76
N SER A 141 31.88 12.05 28.13
CA SER A 141 31.92 10.65 28.54
C SER A 141 30.98 10.37 29.72
N LEU A 142 31.06 11.19 30.78
CA LEU A 142 30.20 11.06 31.96
C LEU A 142 28.72 11.31 31.63
N TYR A 143 28.42 12.23 30.70
CA TYR A 143 27.05 12.43 30.21
C TYR A 143 26.54 11.22 29.41
N VAL A 144 27.38 10.59 28.59
CA VAL A 144 27.04 9.36 27.87
C VAL A 144 26.77 8.22 28.86
N ASP A 145 27.57 8.10 29.93
CA ASP A 145 27.33 7.14 30.99
C ASP A 145 25.99 7.37 31.69
N LEU A 146 25.67 8.62 32.03
CA LEU A 146 24.36 9.00 32.59
C LEU A 146 23.21 8.67 31.62
N THR A 147 23.43 8.86 30.32
CA THR A 147 22.45 8.51 29.28
C THR A 147 22.25 7.00 29.22
N ASN A 148 23.32 6.21 29.26
CA ASN A 148 23.27 4.74 29.28
C ASN A 148 22.51 4.22 30.51
N ILE A 149 22.75 4.81 31.69
CA ILE A 149 22.03 4.50 32.92
C ILE A 149 20.54 4.80 32.77
N SER A 150 20.19 5.97 32.22
CA SER A 150 18.80 6.35 31.93
C SER A 150 18.12 5.35 30.98
N CYS A 151 18.82 4.86 29.95
CA CYS A 151 18.35 3.83 29.03
C CYS A 151 18.11 2.48 29.73
N GLN A 152 19.05 2.02 30.56
CA GLN A 152 18.94 0.75 31.28
C GLN A 152 17.83 0.76 32.35
N LEU A 153 17.50 1.94 32.89
CA LEU A 153 16.47 2.07 33.92
C LEU A 153 15.04 2.09 33.33
N ARG A 154 14.87 2.27 32.01
CA ARG A 154 13.55 2.35 31.34
C ARG A 154 12.59 1.19 31.63
N PRO A 155 12.99 -0.10 31.58
CA PRO A 155 12.06 -1.20 31.84
C PRO A 155 11.71 -1.39 33.32
N SER A 156 12.33 -0.63 34.24
CA SER A 156 12.08 -0.76 35.67
C SER A 156 10.66 -0.35 36.06
N THR A 157 10.16 -0.87 37.18
CA THR A 157 8.91 -0.43 37.81
C THR A 157 9.12 0.77 38.75
N CYS A 158 10.36 1.19 38.98
CA CYS A 158 10.71 2.28 39.89
C CYS A 158 10.55 3.66 39.24
N HIS A 159 9.30 4.12 39.08
CA HIS A 159 8.98 5.37 38.37
C HIS A 159 9.63 6.63 38.95
N TYR A 160 9.75 6.74 40.28
CA TYR A 160 10.40 7.90 40.91
C TYR A 160 11.90 7.98 40.59
N LEU A 161 12.58 6.84 40.58
CA LEU A 161 14.00 6.77 40.23
C LEU A 161 14.22 7.07 38.75
N GLN A 162 13.35 6.55 37.89
CA GLN A 162 13.34 6.90 36.46
C GLN A 162 13.17 8.39 36.25
N ASN A 163 12.20 9.01 36.92
CA ASN A 163 11.96 10.43 36.78
C ASN A 163 13.14 11.25 37.30
N TYR A 164 13.72 10.89 38.45
CA TYR A 164 14.91 11.54 38.99
C TYR A 164 16.10 11.49 38.01
N VAL A 165 16.45 10.31 37.50
CA VAL A 165 17.56 10.19 36.52
C VAL A 165 17.24 10.96 35.24
N LYS A 166 15.99 10.94 34.78
CA LYS A 166 15.56 11.70 33.61
C LYS A 166 15.68 13.20 33.84
N GLU A 167 15.24 13.73 34.97
CA GLU A 167 15.36 15.15 35.32
C GLU A 167 16.83 15.58 35.41
N THR A 168 17.68 14.78 36.07
CA THR A 168 19.13 15.00 36.15
C THR A 168 19.78 15.01 34.76
N LEU A 169 19.40 14.05 33.89
CA LEU A 169 19.88 14.02 32.50
C LEU A 169 19.47 15.26 31.71
N HIS A 170 18.21 15.72 31.83
CA HIS A 170 17.72 16.92 31.15
C HIS A 170 18.41 18.20 31.66
N PHE A 171 18.66 18.28 32.97
CA PHE A 171 19.41 19.38 33.58
C PHE A 171 20.80 19.51 32.96
N TRP A 172 21.58 18.41 32.96
CA TRP A 172 22.92 18.39 32.38
C TRP A 172 22.92 18.60 30.88
N HIS A 173 21.96 18.00 30.16
CA HIS A 173 21.80 18.22 28.72
C HIS A 173 21.70 19.69 28.38
N ASN A 174 20.82 20.44 29.05
CA ASN A 174 20.60 21.86 28.77
C ASN A 174 21.86 22.69 29.05
N LEU A 175 22.53 22.44 30.18
CA LEU A 175 23.73 23.19 30.57
C LEU A 175 24.90 22.95 29.60
N ILE A 176 25.18 21.68 29.29
CA ILE A 176 26.26 21.30 28.36
C ILE A 176 25.94 21.80 26.94
N LYS A 177 24.68 21.66 26.51
CA LYS A 177 24.22 22.14 25.20
C LYS A 177 24.41 23.64 25.05
N ASP A 178 24.08 24.43 26.07
CA ASP A 178 24.26 25.87 26.04
C ASP A 178 25.73 26.28 25.95
N LYS A 179 26.62 25.59 26.67
CA LYS A 179 28.08 25.80 26.58
C LYS A 179 28.60 25.44 25.18
N LEU A 180 28.41 24.19 24.75
CA LEU A 180 28.94 23.68 23.48
C LEU A 180 28.34 24.42 22.28
N SER A 181 27.07 24.82 22.33
CA SER A 181 26.45 25.62 21.26
C SER A 181 27.11 27.00 21.13
N LYS A 182 27.52 27.65 22.22
CA LYS A 182 28.24 28.93 22.15
C LYS A 182 29.61 28.74 21.51
N GLU A 183 30.38 27.76 21.97
CA GLU A 183 31.69 27.44 21.42
C GLU A 183 31.61 27.05 19.93
N TYR A 184 30.64 26.22 19.57
CA TYR A 184 30.40 25.83 18.18
C TYR A 184 30.11 27.06 17.31
N ASN A 185 29.25 27.98 17.77
CA ASN A 185 28.96 29.22 17.05
C ASN A 185 30.20 30.11 16.88
N ASP A 186 31.10 30.17 17.87
CA ASP A 186 32.32 30.96 17.76
C ASP A 186 33.33 30.33 16.79
N ILE A 187 33.40 29.00 16.73
CA ILE A 187 34.15 28.29 15.68
C ILE A 187 33.52 28.56 14.30
N LEU A 188 32.20 28.50 14.17
CA LEU A 188 31.51 28.79 12.91
C LEU A 188 31.79 30.21 12.41
N LYS A 189 31.80 31.22 13.30
CA LYS A 189 32.21 32.59 12.95
C LYS A 189 33.66 32.66 12.46
N THR A 190 34.55 31.90 13.09
CA THR A 190 35.98 31.82 12.71
C THR A 190 36.15 31.16 11.34
N LEU A 191 35.36 30.12 11.07
CA LEU A 191 35.27 29.45 9.76
C LEU A 191 34.52 30.29 8.71
N LYS A 192 33.98 31.46 9.08
CA LYS A 192 33.13 32.31 8.23
C LYS A 192 31.87 31.61 7.71
N TRP A 193 31.37 30.60 8.43
CA TRP A 193 30.08 29.99 8.12
C TRP A 193 28.94 31.01 8.30
N PRO A 194 27.92 31.06 7.42
CA PRO A 194 27.60 30.14 6.32
C PRO A 194 28.06 30.64 4.94
N PHE A 195 29.24 31.27 4.82
CA PHE A 195 29.75 31.71 3.52
C PHE A 195 30.70 30.64 2.94
N CYS A 196 30.14 29.69 2.20
CA CYS A 196 30.90 28.65 1.48
C CYS A 196 30.46 28.52 0.00
N GLY A 197 31.12 27.64 -0.77
CA GLY A 197 30.80 27.41 -2.18
C GLY A 197 31.02 28.64 -3.06
N SER A 198 30.03 29.01 -3.88
CA SER A 198 30.08 30.20 -4.73
C SER A 198 30.16 31.52 -3.96
N ASN A 199 29.83 31.50 -2.67
CA ASN A 199 29.88 32.66 -1.77
C ASN A 199 31.17 32.72 -0.92
N ALA A 200 32.13 31.82 -1.16
CA ALA A 200 33.40 31.80 -0.44
C ALA A 200 34.39 32.84 -1.01
N ASN A 201 34.99 33.66 -0.14
CA ASN A 201 36.15 34.45 -0.51
C ASN A 201 37.37 33.52 -0.68
N ILE A 202 37.89 33.42 -1.91
CA ILE A 202 38.99 32.52 -2.35
C ILE A 202 40.28 32.69 -1.51
N LEU A 203 40.42 33.80 -0.79
CA LEU A 203 41.62 34.19 -0.05
C LEU A 203 41.76 33.59 1.37
N HIS A 204 40.81 32.77 1.86
CA HIS A 204 40.85 32.29 3.23
C HIS A 204 40.69 30.77 3.35
N THR A 205 41.81 30.06 3.48
CA THR A 205 41.83 28.63 3.86
C THR A 205 41.79 28.53 5.39
N PRO A 206 40.79 27.86 6.00
CA PRO A 206 40.75 27.69 7.45
C PRO A 206 41.98 26.90 7.92
N MET A 207 42.59 27.32 9.04
CA MET A 207 43.72 26.60 9.61
C MET A 207 43.29 25.16 9.98
N PRO A 208 44.16 24.15 9.75
CA PRO A 208 43.85 22.74 10.05
C PRO A 208 43.38 22.53 11.50
N GLU A 209 43.98 23.23 12.45
CA GLU A 209 43.63 23.16 13.88
C GLU A 209 42.18 23.58 14.16
N THR A 210 41.70 24.65 13.51
CA THR A 210 40.30 25.11 13.64
C THR A 210 39.33 24.06 13.10
N LEU A 211 39.70 23.38 12.02
CA LEU A 211 38.88 22.34 11.40
C LEU A 211 38.85 21.07 12.27
N THR A 212 39.96 20.71 12.89
CA THR A 212 40.02 19.61 13.87
C THR A 212 39.15 19.92 15.09
N LYS A 213 39.25 21.14 15.64
CA LYS A 213 38.41 21.56 16.77
C LYS A 213 36.92 21.54 16.40
N PHE A 214 36.57 21.97 15.18
CA PHE A 214 35.20 21.89 14.66
C PHE A 214 34.67 20.44 14.62
N LYS A 215 35.48 19.48 14.17
CA LYS A 215 35.10 18.06 14.13
C LYS A 215 34.87 17.50 15.52
N ILE A 216 35.78 17.76 16.45
CA ILE A 216 35.66 17.34 17.86
C ILE A 216 34.37 17.90 18.49
N LEU A 217 34.09 19.19 18.33
CA LEU A 217 32.84 19.76 18.85
C LEU A 217 31.59 19.17 18.16
N THR A 218 31.70 18.79 16.88
CA THR A 218 30.61 18.11 16.17
C THR A 218 30.35 16.73 16.80
N GLU A 219 31.39 15.96 17.08
CA GLU A 219 31.28 14.66 17.78
C GLU A 219 30.64 14.81 19.15
N TYR A 220 31.06 15.79 19.94
CA TYR A 220 30.47 16.08 21.27
C TYR A 220 28.98 16.44 21.18
N LEU A 221 28.59 17.26 20.20
CA LEU A 221 27.20 17.63 19.98
C LEU A 221 26.34 16.45 19.48
N LEU A 222 26.93 15.49 18.76
CA LEU A 222 26.24 14.25 18.38
C LEU A 222 26.02 13.33 19.59
N HIS A 223 27.02 13.17 20.47
CA HIS A 223 26.86 12.41 21.72
C HIS A 223 25.86 13.04 22.69
N LEU A 224 25.69 14.35 22.64
CA LEU A 224 24.76 15.07 23.52
C LEU A 224 23.27 14.87 23.14
N GLN A 225 22.96 14.22 22.01
CA GLN A 225 21.58 14.02 21.59
C GLN A 225 20.76 13.21 22.61
N LEU A 226 19.55 13.69 22.89
CA LEU A 226 18.62 12.98 23.76
C LEU A 226 18.02 11.76 23.02
N PRO A 227 17.73 10.66 23.72
CA PRO A 227 17.05 9.51 23.10
C PRO A 227 15.67 9.88 22.55
N GLU A 228 15.30 9.31 21.39
CA GLU A 228 14.10 9.66 20.59
C GLU A 228 12.79 9.74 21.40
N GLU A 229 12.60 8.87 22.39
CA GLU A 229 11.37 8.78 23.21
C GLU A 229 11.22 9.92 24.25
N SER A 230 12.32 10.63 24.56
CA SER A 230 12.33 11.73 25.54
C SER A 230 12.05 13.09 24.91
N ALA A 231 12.14 13.19 23.59
CA ALA A 231 11.95 14.42 22.88
C ALA A 231 10.45 14.71 22.66
N LYS A 232 9.89 15.55 23.54
CA LYS A 232 8.57 16.15 23.30
C LYS A 232 8.71 17.20 22.19
N TYR A 233 8.45 16.79 20.95
CA TYR A 233 8.40 17.75 19.84
C TYR A 233 7.10 18.55 19.93
N VAL A 234 7.20 19.85 20.20
CA VAL A 234 6.08 20.78 20.04
C VAL A 234 5.91 21.00 18.54
N VAL A 235 5.14 20.14 17.89
CA VAL A 235 4.85 20.26 16.48
C VAL A 235 3.76 21.32 16.32
N THR A 236 4.08 22.44 15.67
CA THR A 236 3.17 23.59 15.48
C THR A 236 2.14 23.36 14.37
N SER A 237 2.31 22.33 13.53
CA SER A 237 1.41 21.96 12.44
C SER A 237 1.50 20.47 12.15
N VAL A 238 0.37 19.82 11.81
CA VAL A 238 0.31 18.42 11.35
C VAL A 238 1.29 18.14 10.21
N LEU A 239 1.64 19.15 9.42
CA LEU A 239 2.56 19.02 8.27
C LEU A 239 4.01 18.76 8.65
N LEU A 240 4.38 19.02 9.90
CA LEU A 240 5.74 18.86 10.40
C LEU A 240 5.91 17.57 11.19
N THR A 241 4.86 16.75 11.37
CA THR A 241 4.97 15.46 12.07
C THR A 241 5.85 14.47 11.31
N ASP A 242 5.83 14.55 9.99
CA ASP A 242 6.53 13.59 9.12
C ASP A 242 7.99 13.98 8.88
N PHE A 243 8.41 15.16 9.35
CA PHE A 243 9.80 15.58 9.33
C PHE A 243 10.54 14.96 10.52
N THR A 244 11.43 14.00 10.25
CA THR A 244 12.27 13.42 11.29
C THR A 244 13.11 14.53 11.95
N PRO A 245 13.21 14.52 13.30
CA PRO A 245 14.08 15.42 14.05
C PRO A 245 15.50 15.42 13.49
N VAL A 246 16.22 16.53 13.67
CA VAL A 246 17.57 16.68 13.16
C VAL A 246 18.58 16.71 14.28
N SER A 247 19.78 16.24 13.97
CA SER A 247 20.92 16.28 14.87
C SER A 247 21.26 17.70 15.33
N LEU A 248 21.77 17.81 16.56
CA LEU A 248 22.15 19.10 17.15
C LEU A 248 23.15 19.89 16.28
N PRO A 249 24.22 19.30 15.71
CA PRO A 249 25.14 20.03 14.84
C PRO A 249 24.44 20.64 13.63
N ILE A 250 23.58 19.88 12.94
CA ILE A 250 22.85 20.35 11.77
C ILE A 250 21.90 21.49 12.16
N SER A 251 21.21 21.38 13.30
CA SER A 251 20.33 22.45 13.80
C SER A 251 21.08 23.78 14.02
N LEU A 252 22.33 23.73 14.48
CA LEU A 252 23.18 24.91 14.67
C LEU A 252 23.73 25.45 13.35
N LEU A 253 24.15 24.57 12.44
CA LEU A 253 24.65 24.96 11.10
C LEU A 253 23.59 25.70 10.29
N VAL A 254 22.32 25.31 10.40
CA VAL A 254 21.22 25.87 9.61
C VAL A 254 20.69 27.17 10.22
N ARG A 255 20.89 27.40 11.53
CA ARG A 255 20.41 28.59 12.26
C ARG A 255 20.67 29.92 11.53
N PRO A 256 21.89 30.26 11.06
CA PRO A 256 22.13 31.52 10.35
C PRO A 256 21.38 31.60 9.00
N LEU A 257 21.22 30.49 8.29
CA LEU A 257 20.44 30.44 7.04
C LEU A 257 18.95 30.62 7.32
N ARG A 258 18.42 29.97 8.36
CA ARG A 258 17.04 30.15 8.82
C ARG A 258 16.75 31.60 9.22
N GLN A 259 17.65 32.25 9.96
CA GLN A 259 17.51 33.66 10.32
C GLN A 259 17.45 34.56 9.08
N ARG A 260 18.33 34.31 8.08
CA ARG A 260 18.31 35.03 6.81
C ARG A 260 17.00 34.80 6.05
N PHE A 261 16.53 33.56 5.99
CA PHE A 261 15.28 33.21 5.33
C PHE A 261 14.10 33.96 5.94
N ILE A 262 13.96 33.88 7.27
CA ILE A 262 12.90 34.58 8.01
C ILE A 262 13.01 36.09 7.75
N TYR A 263 14.20 36.67 7.83
CA TYR A 263 14.40 38.10 7.60
C TYR A 263 13.94 38.54 6.19
N HIS A 264 14.20 37.76 5.14
CA HIS A 264 13.89 38.16 3.76
C HIS A 264 12.49 37.76 3.30
N PHE A 265 11.97 36.61 3.73
CA PHE A 265 10.76 36.00 3.19
C PHE A 265 9.61 35.96 4.20
N THR A 266 9.70 36.71 5.30
CA THR A 266 8.59 36.92 6.22
C THR A 266 8.39 38.40 6.52
N GLY A 267 7.18 38.77 6.97
CA GLY A 267 6.82 40.16 7.26
C GLY A 267 6.70 41.04 6.02
N SER A 268 7.00 42.33 6.17
CA SER A 268 6.72 43.38 5.17
C SER A 268 7.91 43.78 4.30
N LYS A 269 8.90 42.90 4.12
CA LYS A 269 10.07 43.19 3.29
C LYS A 269 9.72 43.14 1.80
N LEU A 270 10.40 43.96 0.99
CA LEU A 270 10.26 43.96 -0.48
C LEU A 270 10.65 42.63 -1.13
N THR A 271 11.42 41.80 -0.43
CA THR A 271 11.80 40.45 -0.86
C THR A 271 10.71 39.40 -0.59
N ASN A 272 9.69 39.72 0.22
CA ASN A 272 8.56 38.86 0.49
C ASN A 272 7.40 39.22 -0.44
N ARG A 273 7.44 38.70 -1.67
CA ARG A 273 6.49 38.99 -2.74
C ARG A 273 5.66 37.78 -3.11
N GLN A 274 4.33 37.94 -3.11
CA GLN A 274 3.38 36.89 -3.48
C GLN A 274 3.43 36.55 -4.97
N ASP A 275 3.76 37.54 -5.81
CA ASP A 275 3.92 37.36 -7.26
C ASP A 275 5.30 36.83 -7.66
N LYS A 276 6.21 36.66 -6.70
CA LYS A 276 7.57 36.15 -6.90
C LYS A 276 7.93 34.99 -5.96
N PRO A 277 7.15 33.91 -5.94
CA PRO A 277 7.44 32.75 -5.12
C PRO A 277 8.75 32.04 -5.51
N GLU A 278 9.19 32.18 -6.76
CA GLU A 278 10.46 31.61 -7.24
C GLU A 278 11.67 32.07 -6.41
N TRP A 279 11.61 33.25 -5.77
CA TRP A 279 12.74 33.80 -5.02
C TRP A 279 13.11 32.97 -3.80
N PHE A 280 12.12 32.54 -2.99
CA PHE A 280 12.42 31.78 -1.78
C PHE A 280 12.81 30.33 -2.10
N PHE A 281 12.22 29.73 -3.15
CA PHE A 281 12.60 28.41 -3.65
C PHE A 281 14.03 28.43 -4.21
N THR A 282 14.34 29.37 -5.09
CA THR A 282 15.67 29.52 -5.67
C THR A 282 16.71 29.73 -4.58
N GLN A 283 16.42 30.58 -3.58
CA GLN A 283 17.35 30.84 -2.48
C GLN A 283 17.68 29.58 -1.68
N ILE A 284 16.68 28.73 -1.41
CA ILE A 284 16.89 27.45 -0.71
C ILE A 284 17.72 26.49 -1.58
N LEU A 285 17.41 26.37 -2.86
CA LEU A 285 18.17 25.53 -3.79
C LEU A 285 19.64 25.97 -3.88
N THR A 286 19.89 27.28 -3.98
CA THR A 286 21.24 27.85 -3.96
C THR A 286 21.97 27.49 -2.67
N TRP A 287 21.33 27.65 -1.50
CA TRP A 287 21.95 27.27 -0.23
C TRP A 287 22.27 25.78 -0.16
N ILE A 288 21.37 24.91 -0.63
CA ILE A 288 21.67 23.48 -0.67
C ILE A 288 22.89 23.21 -1.55
N LYS A 289 22.91 23.73 -2.79
CA LYS A 289 24.03 23.55 -3.73
C LYS A 289 25.37 24.01 -3.15
N ASP A 290 25.38 25.17 -2.52
CA ASP A 290 26.61 25.79 -1.99
C ASP A 290 27.18 25.09 -0.74
N HIS A 291 26.34 24.45 0.07
CA HIS A 291 26.72 23.97 1.40
C HIS A 291 26.81 22.44 1.50
N VAL A 292 26.07 21.69 0.68
CA VAL A 292 25.92 20.24 0.85
C VAL A 292 27.26 19.49 0.77
N GLN A 293 28.14 19.89 -0.15
CA GLN A 293 29.47 19.29 -0.28
C GLN A 293 30.35 19.56 0.95
N TRP A 294 30.21 20.75 1.55
CA TRP A 294 30.96 21.10 2.75
C TRP A 294 30.51 20.26 3.95
N VAL A 295 29.20 20.07 4.12
CA VAL A 295 28.63 19.20 5.17
C VAL A 295 29.10 17.76 4.97
N GLN A 296 29.03 17.25 3.75
CA GLN A 296 29.47 15.89 3.43
C GLN A 296 30.99 15.69 3.66
N LYS A 297 31.81 16.73 3.44
CA LYS A 297 33.27 16.66 3.63
C LYS A 297 33.70 16.82 5.09
N ASN A 298 32.99 17.61 5.89
CA ASN A 298 33.47 18.01 7.22
C ASN A 298 32.62 17.46 8.38
N VAL A 299 31.32 17.24 8.17
CA VAL A 299 30.38 16.80 9.21
C VAL A 299 30.16 15.29 9.13
N GLN A 300 29.92 14.74 7.93
CA GLN A 300 29.69 13.29 7.78
C GLN A 300 30.85 12.44 8.34
N PRO A 301 32.14 12.75 8.10
CA PRO A 301 33.22 11.93 8.65
C PRO A 301 33.31 11.98 10.18
N ALA A 302 32.87 13.08 10.79
CA ALA A 302 32.79 13.23 12.25
C ALA A 302 31.58 12.49 12.84
N ALA A 303 30.52 12.23 12.06
CA ALA A 303 29.46 11.33 12.48
C ALA A 303 29.90 9.86 12.37
N ASN A 304 30.63 9.53 11.31
CA ASN A 304 31.10 8.18 11.06
C ASN A 304 32.14 7.71 12.11
N SER A 305 33.02 8.60 12.58
CA SER A 305 34.04 8.29 13.59
C SER A 305 33.48 7.78 14.91
N ILE A 306 32.24 8.16 15.24
CA ILE A 306 31.54 7.80 16.48
C ILE A 306 30.40 6.79 16.26
N GLY A 307 30.33 6.15 15.08
CA GLY A 307 29.37 5.08 14.79
C GLY A 307 27.99 5.53 14.30
N PHE A 308 27.83 6.79 13.89
CA PHE A 308 26.57 7.33 13.33
C PHE A 308 26.53 7.24 11.79
N ASP A 309 27.13 6.20 11.20
CA ASP A 309 27.19 6.00 9.74
C ASP A 309 25.82 5.88 9.06
N HIS A 310 24.81 5.48 9.84
CA HIS A 310 23.43 5.30 9.37
C HIS A 310 22.70 6.64 9.15
N ILE A 311 23.21 7.75 9.70
CA ILE A 311 22.62 9.08 9.53
C ILE A 311 23.32 9.81 8.39
N ASP A 312 22.55 10.13 7.34
CA ASP A 312 23.02 10.96 6.24
C ASP A 312 22.90 12.45 6.62
N MET A 313 24.03 13.04 7.01
CA MET A 313 24.14 14.45 7.41
C MET A 313 23.81 15.42 6.26
N LYS A 314 24.05 15.00 5.01
CA LYS A 314 23.64 15.78 3.83
C LYS A 314 22.11 15.84 3.75
N VAL A 315 21.44 14.70 3.94
CA VAL A 315 19.97 14.63 3.87
C VAL A 315 19.33 15.38 5.04
N GLU A 316 19.87 15.28 6.27
CA GLU A 316 19.39 16.08 7.41
C GLU A 316 19.51 17.59 7.15
N PHE A 317 20.66 18.03 6.64
CA PHE A 317 20.87 19.43 6.29
C PHE A 317 19.86 19.91 5.24
N MET A 318 19.69 19.15 4.16
CA MET A 318 18.69 19.46 3.13
C MET A 318 17.27 19.52 3.71
N ARG A 319 16.89 18.53 4.55
CA ARG A 319 15.58 18.44 5.19
C ARG A 319 15.23 19.71 5.97
N THR A 320 16.17 20.25 6.75
CA THR A 320 15.91 21.49 7.52
C THR A 320 15.68 22.72 6.63
N LEU A 321 16.36 22.83 5.50
CA LEU A 321 16.17 23.95 4.57
C LEU A 321 14.85 23.80 3.80
N ILE A 322 14.51 22.56 3.40
CA ILE A 322 13.25 22.24 2.73
C ILE A 322 12.06 22.48 3.67
N GLN A 323 12.22 22.23 4.97
CA GLN A 323 11.20 22.57 5.96
C GLN A 323 10.81 24.06 5.91
N LEU A 324 11.75 24.97 5.64
CA LEU A 324 11.45 26.39 5.48
C LEU A 324 10.58 26.66 4.25
N ALA A 325 10.85 25.97 3.14
CA ALA A 325 10.03 26.04 1.94
C ALA A 325 8.61 25.53 2.21
N VAL A 326 8.48 24.41 2.92
CA VAL A 326 7.18 23.80 3.27
C VAL A 326 6.36 24.71 4.18
N GLU A 327 6.96 25.23 5.25
CA GLU A 327 6.31 26.18 6.16
C GLU A 327 5.85 27.44 5.41
N LYS A 328 6.73 27.98 4.54
CA LYS A 328 6.42 29.16 3.73
C LYS A 328 5.31 28.89 2.72
N LEU A 329 5.41 27.83 1.93
CA LEU A 329 4.43 27.44 0.91
C LEU A 329 3.04 27.25 1.54
N HIS A 330 2.97 26.55 2.68
CA HIS A 330 1.70 26.36 3.37
C HIS A 330 1.06 27.70 3.79
N SER A 331 1.87 28.63 4.33
CA SER A 331 1.38 29.96 4.67
C SER A 331 0.93 30.77 3.45
N GLU A 332 1.68 30.72 2.34
CA GLU A 332 1.37 31.48 1.12
C GLU A 332 0.13 30.94 0.42
N LEU A 333 -0.04 29.62 0.31
CA LEU A 333 -1.22 28.99 -0.29
C LEU A 333 -2.52 29.44 0.38
N SER A 334 -2.51 29.61 1.71
CA SER A 334 -3.66 30.10 2.45
C SER A 334 -4.06 31.53 2.07
N VAL A 335 -3.11 32.33 1.56
CA VAL A 335 -3.34 33.72 1.15
C VAL A 335 -3.71 33.81 -0.32
N VAL A 336 -2.97 33.11 -1.20
CA VAL A 336 -3.15 33.20 -2.66
C VAL A 336 -4.34 32.39 -3.19
N GLN A 337 -5.00 31.56 -2.37
CA GLN A 337 -6.13 30.71 -2.80
C GLN A 337 -7.30 31.45 -3.49
N TYR A 338 -7.40 32.77 -3.31
CA TYR A 338 -8.44 33.62 -3.87
C TYR A 338 -8.08 34.21 -5.24
N ASP A 339 -6.81 34.15 -5.65
CA ASP A 339 -6.33 34.61 -6.96
C ASP A 339 -5.81 33.41 -7.75
N ASP A 340 -6.57 32.98 -8.75
CA ASP A 340 -6.26 31.79 -9.56
C ASP A 340 -4.90 31.92 -10.28
N ALA A 341 -4.46 33.13 -10.68
CA ALA A 341 -3.20 33.32 -11.38
C ALA A 341 -1.99 33.22 -10.44
N LEU A 342 -2.07 33.85 -9.27
CA LEU A 342 -1.03 33.75 -8.24
C LEU A 342 -0.96 32.33 -7.67
N PHE A 343 -2.10 31.68 -7.49
CA PHE A 343 -2.16 30.28 -7.05
C PHE A 343 -1.47 29.34 -8.05
N ALA A 344 -1.81 29.44 -9.34
CA ALA A 344 -1.19 28.62 -10.38
C ALA A 344 0.33 28.82 -10.43
N HIS A 345 0.79 30.07 -10.44
CA HIS A 345 2.22 30.40 -10.45
C HIS A 345 2.95 29.82 -9.23
N LEU A 346 2.36 29.92 -8.04
CA LEU A 346 2.95 29.32 -6.82
C LEU A 346 3.04 27.79 -6.89
N VAL A 347 2.02 27.12 -7.44
CA VAL A 347 2.02 25.66 -7.63
C VAL A 347 3.09 25.24 -8.63
N ASP A 348 3.21 25.92 -9.77
CA ASP A 348 4.21 25.64 -10.80
C ASP A 348 5.64 25.77 -10.26
N GLU A 349 5.92 26.86 -9.54
CA GLU A 349 7.24 27.09 -8.92
C GLU A 349 7.54 26.05 -7.83
N ALA A 350 6.53 25.62 -7.06
CA ALA A 350 6.70 24.55 -6.07
C ALA A 350 7.00 23.19 -6.74
N LEU A 351 6.35 22.86 -7.85
CA LEU A 351 6.63 21.65 -8.62
C LEU A 351 7.99 21.70 -9.31
N GLY A 352 8.41 22.88 -9.80
CA GLY A 352 9.75 23.12 -10.33
C GLY A 352 10.83 22.91 -9.27
N PHE A 353 10.62 23.46 -8.07
CA PHE A 353 11.49 23.25 -6.91
C PHE A 353 11.60 21.77 -6.54
N GLU A 354 10.48 21.05 -6.46
CA GLU A 354 10.50 19.60 -6.17
C GLU A 354 11.30 18.83 -7.22
N ARG A 355 11.08 19.12 -8.51
CA ARG A 355 11.80 18.46 -9.60
C ARG A 355 13.31 18.65 -9.46
N GLU A 356 13.76 19.87 -9.20
CA GLU A 356 15.17 20.17 -9.02
C GLU A 356 15.77 19.46 -7.79
N LEU A 357 15.03 19.41 -6.67
CA LEU A 357 15.44 18.67 -5.47
C LEU A 357 15.66 17.18 -5.75
N ARG A 358 14.72 16.53 -6.46
CA ARG A 358 14.75 15.08 -6.70
C ARG A 358 15.73 14.70 -7.79
N GLU A 359 15.67 15.38 -8.93
CA GLU A 359 16.43 15.01 -10.14
C GLU A 359 17.87 15.53 -10.11
N THR A 360 18.12 16.71 -9.54
CA THR A 360 19.45 17.35 -9.57
C THR A 360 20.19 17.19 -8.24
N LEU A 361 19.52 17.37 -7.11
CA LEU A 361 20.17 17.34 -5.78
C LEU A 361 20.11 15.95 -5.11
N PHE A 362 19.39 15.00 -5.73
CA PHE A 362 19.20 13.63 -5.29
C PHE A 362 18.63 13.55 -3.87
N TYR A 363 17.66 14.40 -3.54
CA TYR A 363 16.96 14.34 -2.27
C TYR A 363 16.06 13.09 -2.22
N PRO A 364 16.20 12.17 -1.24
CA PRO A 364 15.51 10.87 -1.24
C PRO A 364 13.99 10.99 -1.25
N SER A 365 13.30 10.32 -2.18
CA SER A 365 11.83 10.39 -2.36
C SER A 365 11.02 9.99 -1.12
N THR A 366 11.62 9.25 -0.19
CA THR A 366 11.02 8.88 1.10
C THR A 366 10.92 10.06 2.08
N GLN A 367 11.65 11.14 1.85
CA GLN A 367 11.66 12.31 2.73
C GLN A 367 10.60 13.35 2.30
N PRO A 368 9.94 14.01 3.26
CA PRO A 368 8.90 15.00 2.98
C PRO A 368 9.46 16.27 2.33
N ALA A 369 8.67 16.87 1.46
CA ALA A 369 9.01 18.08 0.72
C ALA A 369 7.74 18.86 0.33
N THR A 370 7.84 19.75 -0.65
CA THR A 370 6.76 20.67 -1.05
C THR A 370 5.52 19.99 -1.60
N VAL A 371 5.68 18.85 -2.29
CA VAL A 371 4.54 18.08 -2.81
C VAL A 371 3.57 17.66 -1.71
N PHE A 372 4.06 17.40 -0.49
CA PHE A 372 3.22 17.04 0.65
C PHE A 372 2.22 18.14 1.04
N VAL A 373 2.55 19.40 0.74
CA VAL A 373 1.62 20.53 0.93
C VAL A 373 0.57 20.55 -0.18
N LEU A 374 0.99 20.33 -1.42
CA LEU A 374 0.13 20.37 -2.61
C LEU A 374 -0.87 19.21 -2.66
N THR A 375 -0.52 18.05 -2.09
CA THR A 375 -1.38 16.85 -2.04
C THR A 375 -2.40 16.88 -0.91
N GLN A 376 -2.42 17.93 -0.08
CA GLN A 376 -3.50 18.11 0.90
C GLN A 376 -4.83 18.25 0.18
N ALA A 377 -5.84 17.49 0.63
CA ALA A 377 -7.11 17.35 -0.09
C ALA A 377 -7.75 18.67 -0.51
N HIS A 378 -7.78 19.68 0.37
CA HIS A 378 -8.39 20.97 0.08
C HIS A 378 -7.62 21.78 -1.00
N ILE A 379 -6.29 21.75 -0.96
CA ILE A 379 -5.43 22.40 -1.97
C ILE A 379 -5.55 21.69 -3.31
N PHE A 380 -5.46 20.35 -3.29
CA PHE A 380 -5.52 19.54 -4.49
C PHE A 380 -6.86 19.67 -5.21
N VAL A 381 -7.98 19.69 -4.46
CA VAL A 381 -9.32 19.92 -5.03
C VAL A 381 -9.45 21.32 -5.64
N LYS A 382 -8.92 22.35 -4.98
CA LYS A 382 -8.90 23.72 -5.53
C LYS A 382 -8.09 23.76 -6.83
N TRP A 383 -6.91 23.15 -6.86
CA TRP A 383 -6.07 23.08 -8.06
C TRP A 383 -6.79 22.38 -9.21
N ILE A 384 -7.37 21.19 -8.99
CA ILE A 384 -8.15 20.47 -10.01
C ILE A 384 -9.30 21.31 -10.55
N ASN A 385 -10.04 22.01 -9.68
CA ASN A 385 -11.17 22.83 -10.11
C ASN A 385 -10.73 24.03 -10.96
N MET A 386 -9.60 24.63 -10.61
CA MET A 386 -8.98 25.71 -11.40
C MET A 386 -8.54 25.21 -12.78
N GLU A 387 -7.80 24.09 -12.84
CA GLU A 387 -7.36 23.48 -14.10
C GLU A 387 -8.54 23.11 -15.00
N LYS A 388 -9.60 22.52 -14.44
CA LYS A 388 -10.84 22.23 -15.18
C LYS A 388 -11.43 23.49 -15.81
N LYS A 389 -11.52 24.60 -15.06
CA LYS A 389 -12.04 25.88 -15.56
C LYS A 389 -11.19 26.43 -16.70
N LEU A 390 -9.86 26.36 -16.59
CA LEU A 390 -8.94 26.76 -17.67
C LEU A 390 -9.11 25.88 -18.91
N ILE A 391 -9.23 24.56 -18.75
CA ILE A 391 -9.48 23.63 -19.85
C ILE A 391 -10.80 23.98 -20.57
N TYR A 392 -11.88 24.27 -19.84
CA TYR A 392 -13.14 24.70 -20.46
C TYR A 392 -12.97 25.99 -21.27
N TYR A 393 -12.22 26.96 -20.76
CA TYR A 393 -11.99 28.23 -21.44
C TYR A 393 -11.14 28.06 -22.70
N ILE A 394 -10.06 27.28 -22.60
CA ILE A 394 -9.20 26.94 -23.76
C ILE A 394 -10.02 26.16 -24.79
N MET A 395 -10.81 25.18 -24.38
CA MET A 395 -11.67 24.41 -25.28
C MET A 395 -12.71 25.31 -25.96
N PHE A 396 -13.33 26.24 -25.23
CA PHE A 396 -14.27 27.22 -25.78
C PHE A 396 -13.59 28.14 -26.81
N ILE A 397 -12.38 28.65 -26.51
CA ILE A 397 -11.59 29.44 -27.45
C ILE A 397 -11.21 28.62 -28.68
N CYS A 398 -10.76 27.38 -28.52
CA CYS A 398 -10.44 26.50 -29.64
C CYS A 398 -11.66 26.20 -30.51
N ILE A 399 -12.85 26.03 -29.91
CA ILE A 399 -14.11 25.87 -30.65
C ILE A 399 -14.44 27.15 -31.42
N LEU A 400 -14.34 28.32 -30.79
CA LEU A 400 -14.59 29.60 -31.44
C LEU A 400 -13.61 29.87 -32.59
N LEU A 401 -12.30 29.65 -32.36
CA LEU A 401 -11.26 29.78 -33.38
C LEU A 401 -11.51 28.79 -34.53
N LYS A 402 -11.88 27.54 -34.23
CA LYS A 402 -12.22 26.55 -35.27
C LYS A 402 -13.48 26.94 -36.04
N ILE A 403 -14.53 27.46 -35.39
CA ILE A 403 -15.74 27.97 -36.06
C ILE A 403 -15.38 29.14 -36.99
N VAL A 404 -14.53 30.07 -36.55
CA VAL A 404 -14.05 31.19 -37.37
C VAL A 404 -13.20 30.69 -38.55
N THR A 405 -12.34 29.69 -38.33
CA THR A 405 -11.49 29.10 -39.39
C THR A 405 -12.33 28.32 -40.41
N ILE A 406 -13.40 27.63 -39.97
CA ILE A 406 -14.37 26.94 -40.83
C ILE A 406 -15.15 27.93 -41.71
N LEU A 407 -15.41 29.15 -41.21
CA LEU A 407 -16.07 30.21 -41.99
C LEU A 407 -15.14 30.87 -43.02
N GLU A 408 -13.83 30.98 -42.74
CA GLU A 408 -12.87 31.65 -43.62
C GLU A 408 -12.11 30.71 -44.58
N SER A 409 -12.07 29.41 -44.31
CA SER A 409 -11.31 28.46 -45.12
C SER A 409 -11.95 27.07 -45.06
N TYR A 410 -12.40 26.58 -46.22
CA TYR A 410 -12.86 25.20 -46.45
C TYR A 410 -11.74 24.18 -46.17
N LEU A 411 -11.40 23.95 -44.89
CA LEU A 411 -10.44 22.95 -44.44
C LEU A 411 -11.20 21.68 -44.01
N PRO A 412 -10.76 20.48 -44.42
CA PRO A 412 -11.45 19.22 -44.12
C PRO A 412 -11.59 18.95 -42.61
N ILE A 413 -12.83 18.91 -42.14
CA ILE A 413 -13.24 18.88 -40.72
C ILE A 413 -12.89 17.56 -40.00
N ILE A 414 -12.42 16.53 -40.71
CA ILE A 414 -12.22 15.20 -40.10
C ILE A 414 -10.86 14.59 -40.46
N LYS A 415 -9.78 15.31 -40.15
CA LYS A 415 -8.48 14.71 -39.84
C LYS A 415 -8.22 14.81 -38.33
N ILE A 416 -9.09 14.19 -37.53
CA ILE A 416 -8.72 13.88 -36.15
C ILE A 416 -7.81 12.66 -36.25
N ASP A 417 -6.51 12.91 -36.18
CA ASP A 417 -5.49 11.89 -36.27
C ASP A 417 -5.72 10.83 -35.17
N LYS A 418 -6.08 9.61 -35.60
CA LYS A 418 -6.03 8.41 -34.74
C LYS A 418 -4.68 8.25 -34.06
N LEU A 419 -3.61 8.80 -34.64
CA LEU A 419 -2.26 8.87 -34.06
C LEU A 419 -2.22 9.67 -32.76
N LEU A 420 -2.97 10.77 -32.66
CA LEU A 420 -2.97 11.62 -31.47
C LEU A 420 -3.65 10.90 -30.31
N ILE A 421 -4.82 10.29 -30.57
CA ILE A 421 -5.56 9.48 -29.61
C ILE A 421 -4.71 8.27 -29.16
N ASN A 422 -4.10 7.53 -30.08
CA ASN A 422 -3.24 6.39 -29.75
C ASN A 422 -2.02 6.80 -28.89
N ASN A 423 -1.37 7.94 -29.17
CA ASN A 423 -0.25 8.42 -28.36
C ASN A 423 -0.65 8.72 -26.90
N TYR A 424 -1.88 9.19 -26.66
CA TYR A 424 -2.39 9.41 -25.30
C TYR A 424 -2.87 8.12 -24.62
N LEU A 425 -3.45 7.18 -25.39
CA LEU A 425 -3.93 5.89 -24.87
C LEU A 425 -2.82 5.03 -24.25
N PHE A 426 -1.61 5.10 -24.81
CA PHE A 426 -0.47 4.28 -24.39
C PHE A 426 0.60 5.06 -23.61
N ASN A 427 0.28 6.25 -23.09
CA ASN A 427 1.21 6.95 -22.21
C ASN A 427 1.28 6.21 -20.85
N ASP A 428 2.49 5.97 -20.37
CA ASP A 428 2.76 5.24 -19.11
C ASP A 428 1.95 5.78 -17.93
N HIS A 429 1.75 7.10 -17.84
CA HIS A 429 0.99 7.73 -16.76
C HIS A 429 -0.51 7.37 -16.82
N PHE A 430 -1.12 7.33 -18.01
CA PHE A 430 -2.53 6.98 -18.16
C PHE A 430 -2.77 5.48 -17.99
N LEU A 431 -1.78 4.65 -18.34
CA LEU A 431 -1.80 3.21 -18.05
C LEU A 431 -1.71 2.95 -16.54
N GLN A 432 -0.81 3.64 -15.83
CA GLN A 432 -0.74 3.56 -14.37
C GLN A 432 -2.05 4.04 -13.72
N LEU A 433 -2.63 5.13 -14.21
CA LEU A 433 -3.91 5.63 -13.71
C LEU A 433 -5.04 4.62 -13.94
N TYR A 434 -5.07 3.96 -15.11
CA TYR A 434 -6.03 2.90 -15.41
C TYR A 434 -5.88 1.72 -14.45
N PHE A 435 -4.64 1.30 -14.20
CA PHE A 435 -4.33 0.25 -13.24
C PHE A 435 -4.82 0.60 -11.81
N PHE A 436 -4.54 1.81 -11.33
CA PHE A 436 -5.02 2.24 -10.01
C PHE A 436 -6.54 2.35 -9.94
N LYS A 437 -7.19 2.83 -11.01
CA LYS A 437 -8.65 2.86 -11.10
C LYS A 437 -9.23 1.46 -10.93
N GLN A 438 -8.70 0.46 -11.65
CA GLN A 438 -9.17 -0.92 -11.52
C GLN A 438 -8.95 -1.49 -10.12
N GLN A 439 -7.80 -1.23 -9.50
CA GLN A 439 -7.55 -1.67 -8.12
C GLN A 439 -8.58 -1.09 -7.15
N PHE A 440 -8.91 0.19 -7.31
CA PHE A 440 -9.91 0.86 -6.48
C PHE A 440 -11.31 0.28 -6.69
N GLU A 441 -11.74 0.11 -7.94
CA GLU A 441 -13.03 -0.48 -8.28
C GLU A 441 -13.14 -1.94 -7.80
N ALA A 442 -12.05 -2.70 -7.87
CA ALA A 442 -11.98 -4.06 -7.34
C ALA A 442 -12.10 -4.07 -5.80
N ALA A 443 -11.43 -3.14 -5.11
CA ALA A 443 -11.51 -2.99 -3.66
C ALA A 443 -12.91 -2.55 -3.19
N GLU A 444 -13.56 -1.63 -3.91
CA GLU A 444 -14.94 -1.20 -3.65
C GLU A 444 -15.93 -2.36 -3.88
N THR A 445 -15.71 -3.14 -4.93
CA THR A 445 -16.53 -4.33 -5.22
C THR A 445 -16.33 -5.43 -4.17
N ALA A 446 -15.10 -5.61 -3.67
CA ALA A 446 -14.79 -6.58 -2.62
C ALA A 446 -15.40 -6.20 -1.26
N THR A 447 -15.37 -4.90 -0.91
CA THR A 447 -16.02 -4.39 0.31
C THR A 447 -17.54 -4.52 0.27
N LEU A 448 -18.16 -4.43 -0.92
CA LEU A 448 -19.60 -4.65 -1.10
C LEU A 448 -20.01 -6.14 -1.13
N LYS A 449 -19.11 -7.06 -1.52
CA LYS A 449 -19.44 -8.48 -1.73
C LYS A 449 -18.80 -9.46 -0.75
N GLY A 450 -17.97 -9.01 0.20
CA GLY A 450 -17.46 -9.84 1.29
C GLY A 450 -16.63 -11.06 0.86
N ASN A 451 -15.98 -11.03 -0.31
CA ASN A 451 -15.17 -12.12 -0.84
C ASN A 451 -13.70 -11.72 -1.03
N ASP A 452 -12.82 -12.71 -0.86
CA ASP A 452 -11.35 -12.64 -0.90
C ASP A 452 -10.79 -12.04 -2.22
N ILE A 453 -9.78 -11.17 -2.07
CA ILE A 453 -9.21 -10.26 -3.09
C ILE A 453 -8.37 -10.99 -4.18
N THR A 454 -8.35 -12.32 -4.23
CA THR A 454 -7.28 -13.05 -4.95
C THR A 454 -7.60 -13.53 -6.36
N LYS A 455 -8.75 -13.16 -6.96
CA LYS A 455 -9.05 -13.52 -8.36
C LYS A 455 -9.59 -12.33 -9.13
N ASN A 456 -8.69 -11.66 -9.88
CA ASN A 456 -8.90 -11.02 -11.19
C ASN A 456 -7.94 -9.83 -11.39
N VAL A 457 -6.64 -10.07 -11.33
CA VAL A 457 -5.65 -9.16 -11.95
C VAL A 457 -5.00 -9.92 -13.11
N GLY A 458 -5.84 -10.42 -14.02
CA GLY A 458 -5.42 -10.98 -15.30
C GLY A 458 -5.46 -9.87 -16.34
N GLU A 459 -4.38 -9.74 -17.12
CA GLU A 459 -4.17 -8.86 -18.27
C GLU A 459 -5.20 -7.75 -18.46
N VAL A 460 -4.89 -6.60 -17.86
CA VAL A 460 -5.71 -5.39 -17.92
C VAL A 460 -5.49 -4.72 -19.28
N GLU A 461 -6.07 -5.28 -20.33
CA GLU A 461 -6.19 -4.60 -21.62
C GLU A 461 -7.25 -3.49 -21.51
N GLY A 462 -6.87 -2.26 -21.83
CA GLY A 462 -7.80 -1.11 -21.86
C GLY A 462 -7.13 0.21 -21.53
N SER A 463 -7.93 1.27 -21.53
CA SER A 463 -7.48 2.64 -21.23
C SER A 463 -8.57 3.43 -20.51
N VAL A 464 -8.16 4.46 -19.76
CA VAL A 464 -9.09 5.42 -19.13
C VAL A 464 -10.01 6.14 -20.13
N PHE A 465 -9.69 6.11 -21.43
CA PHE A 465 -10.41 6.80 -22.49
C PHE A 465 -11.39 5.91 -23.29
N ASP A 466 -11.54 4.63 -22.97
CA ASP A 466 -12.29 3.68 -23.80
C ASP A 466 -13.75 4.10 -24.06
N GLU A 467 -14.43 4.63 -23.04
CA GLU A 467 -15.81 5.14 -23.18
C GLU A 467 -15.89 6.34 -24.12
N ALA A 468 -14.94 7.28 -24.01
CA ALA A 468 -14.87 8.46 -24.88
C ALA A 468 -14.59 8.06 -26.34
N VAL A 469 -13.70 7.08 -26.55
CA VAL A 469 -13.41 6.54 -27.89
C VAL A 469 -14.63 5.82 -28.47
N ALA A 470 -15.35 5.05 -27.66
CA ALA A 470 -16.59 4.39 -28.09
C ALA A 470 -17.66 5.41 -28.49
N LEU A 471 -17.84 6.49 -27.72
CA LEU A 471 -18.74 7.58 -28.04
C LEU A 471 -18.34 8.28 -29.36
N LEU A 472 -17.06 8.58 -29.54
CA LEU A 472 -16.54 9.19 -30.76
C LEU A 472 -16.83 8.32 -31.99
N ARG A 473 -16.58 7.01 -31.92
CA ARG A 473 -16.91 6.06 -32.99
C ARG A 473 -18.41 6.02 -33.31
N ARG A 474 -19.25 6.12 -32.29
CA ARG A 474 -20.72 6.17 -32.47
C ARG A 474 -21.14 7.45 -33.19
N LEU A 475 -20.56 8.59 -32.81
CA LEU A 475 -20.82 9.88 -33.44
C LEU A 475 -20.31 9.91 -34.89
N GLU A 476 -19.10 9.41 -35.14
CA GLU A 476 -18.53 9.25 -36.48
C GLU A 476 -19.48 8.49 -37.40
N LYS A 477 -19.94 7.30 -36.99
CA LYS A 477 -20.87 6.49 -37.76
C LYS A 477 -22.19 7.21 -38.03
N LYS A 478 -22.74 7.90 -37.02
CA LYS A 478 -23.99 8.65 -37.16
C LYS A 478 -23.85 9.80 -38.17
N LEU A 479 -22.79 10.58 -38.07
CA LEU A 479 -22.53 11.71 -38.97
C LEU A 479 -22.32 11.26 -40.41
N ILE A 480 -21.57 10.19 -40.64
CA ILE A 480 -21.35 9.65 -41.99
C ILE A 480 -22.66 9.16 -42.60
N ASN A 481 -23.52 8.51 -41.83
CA ASN A 481 -24.84 8.12 -42.31
C ASN A 481 -25.69 9.35 -42.67
N GLU A 482 -25.77 10.35 -41.80
CA GLU A 482 -26.54 11.58 -42.08
C GLU A 482 -26.03 12.33 -43.31
N ILE A 483 -24.71 12.42 -43.51
CA ILE A 483 -24.10 13.01 -44.71
C ILE A 483 -24.47 12.21 -45.96
N SER A 484 -24.33 10.88 -45.92
CA SER A 484 -24.69 10.01 -47.05
C SER A 484 -26.18 10.12 -47.40
N ASP A 485 -27.06 10.13 -46.40
CA ASP A 485 -28.51 10.22 -46.60
C ASP A 485 -28.91 11.57 -47.21
N SER A 486 -28.29 12.68 -46.76
CA SER A 486 -28.51 14.01 -47.34
C SER A 486 -28.10 14.05 -48.81
N VAL A 487 -26.89 13.56 -49.13
CA VAL A 487 -26.39 13.53 -50.51
C VAL A 487 -27.26 12.65 -51.40
N ALA A 488 -27.68 11.48 -50.90
CA ALA A 488 -28.58 10.61 -51.64
C ALA A 488 -29.94 11.27 -51.92
N LEU A 489 -30.50 12.00 -50.94
CA LEU A 489 -31.74 12.74 -51.10
C LEU A 489 -31.61 13.82 -52.19
N ASP A 490 -30.54 14.59 -52.18
CA ASP A 490 -30.30 15.65 -53.17
C ASP A 490 -30.22 15.08 -54.59
N VAL A 491 -29.46 14.00 -54.78
CA VAL A 491 -29.35 13.39 -56.11
C VAL A 491 -30.68 12.73 -56.52
N LYS A 492 -31.39 12.07 -55.60
CA LYS A 492 -32.74 11.55 -55.85
C LYS A 492 -33.68 12.68 -56.28
N ALA A 493 -33.61 13.86 -55.68
CA ALA A 493 -34.44 14.98 -56.09
C ALA A 493 -34.15 15.42 -57.54
N LYS A 494 -32.88 15.39 -57.97
CA LYS A 494 -32.44 15.71 -59.34
C LYS A 494 -32.74 14.63 -60.38
N SER A 495 -33.13 13.42 -59.96
CA SER A 495 -33.41 12.30 -60.86
C SER A 495 -34.85 12.18 -61.33
N ARG A 496 -35.77 13.04 -60.84
CA ARG A 496 -37.20 12.98 -61.18
C ARG A 496 -37.48 12.89 -62.70
N PRO A 497 -36.84 13.68 -63.59
CA PRO A 497 -37.09 13.59 -65.03
C PRO A 497 -36.66 12.22 -65.62
N TYR A 498 -35.52 11.71 -65.18
CA TYR A 498 -34.95 10.43 -65.61
C TYR A 498 -35.86 9.23 -65.29
N ARG A 499 -36.51 9.26 -64.11
CA ARG A 499 -37.42 8.19 -63.67
C ARG A 499 -38.67 8.06 -64.54
N THR A 500 -39.07 9.11 -65.24
CA THR A 500 -40.32 9.16 -66.01
C THR A 500 -40.11 9.15 -67.52
N ASP A 501 -38.89 8.84 -67.97
CA ASP A 501 -38.62 8.73 -69.39
C ASP A 501 -39.42 7.62 -70.06
N LYS A 502 -39.65 7.78 -71.37
CA LYS A 502 -40.39 6.82 -72.18
C LYS A 502 -39.47 5.66 -72.58
N TRP A 503 -39.00 4.89 -71.61
CA TRP A 503 -38.11 3.74 -71.80
C TRP A 503 -38.66 2.69 -72.78
N PHE A 504 -39.98 2.55 -72.86
CA PHE A 504 -40.66 1.65 -73.81
C PHE A 504 -40.64 2.14 -75.28
N ALA A 505 -40.26 3.39 -75.53
CA ALA A 505 -40.28 4.03 -76.84
C ALA A 505 -38.90 4.51 -77.31
N MET A 506 -37.82 4.07 -76.65
CA MET A 506 -36.45 4.41 -77.04
C MET A 506 -36.02 3.63 -78.29
N GLN A 507 -35.21 4.26 -79.13
CA GLN A 507 -34.68 3.67 -80.36
C GLN A 507 -33.57 2.66 -80.04
N SER A 508 -33.50 1.56 -80.81
CA SER A 508 -32.44 0.57 -80.64
C SER A 508 -31.11 1.08 -81.19
N THR A 509 -30.00 0.55 -80.68
CA THR A 509 -28.64 0.74 -81.23
C THR A 509 -28.49 0.41 -82.71
N LYS A 510 -29.42 -0.36 -83.30
CA LYS A 510 -29.48 -0.62 -84.75
C LYS A 510 -29.95 0.58 -85.57
N GLU A 511 -30.61 1.55 -84.94
CA GLU A 511 -31.23 2.72 -85.56
C GLU A 511 -30.48 4.03 -85.24
N VAL A 512 -29.50 4.00 -84.33
CA VAL A 512 -28.75 5.17 -83.84
C VAL A 512 -27.25 4.99 -84.05
N VAL A 513 -26.55 6.06 -84.46
CA VAL A 513 -25.10 6.04 -84.78
C VAL A 513 -24.22 5.79 -83.55
N SER A 514 -24.58 6.37 -82.40
CA SER A 514 -23.91 6.11 -81.11
C SER A 514 -24.81 6.49 -79.94
N LEU A 515 -24.82 5.67 -78.88
CA LEU A 515 -25.49 6.01 -77.62
C LEU A 515 -24.72 7.10 -76.87
N SER A 516 -25.46 7.95 -76.16
CA SER A 516 -24.94 8.96 -75.24
C SER A 516 -25.75 8.92 -73.95
N VAL A 517 -25.27 9.56 -72.88
CA VAL A 517 -26.00 9.58 -71.61
C VAL A 517 -27.37 10.21 -71.80
N THR A 518 -28.42 9.60 -71.25
CA THR A 518 -29.79 10.10 -71.37
C THR A 518 -29.87 11.56 -70.84
N PRO A 519 -30.34 12.53 -71.65
CA PRO A 519 -30.30 13.95 -71.28
C PRO A 519 -31.04 14.30 -69.98
N SER A 520 -32.14 13.61 -69.69
CA SER A 520 -32.93 13.76 -68.46
C SER A 520 -32.19 13.32 -67.19
N GLY A 521 -31.18 12.44 -67.33
CA GLY A 521 -30.33 11.93 -66.25
C GLY A 521 -29.12 12.79 -65.95
N TYR A 522 -28.78 13.74 -66.83
CA TYR A 522 -27.59 14.59 -66.70
C TYR A 522 -27.53 15.31 -65.34
N SER A 523 -28.64 15.91 -64.90
CA SER A 523 -28.70 16.61 -63.60
C SER A 523 -28.43 15.71 -62.41
N MET A 524 -28.89 14.46 -62.45
CA MET A 524 -28.66 13.47 -61.41
C MET A 524 -27.18 13.07 -61.36
N PHE A 525 -26.61 12.71 -62.50
CA PHE A 525 -25.22 12.24 -62.57
C PHE A 525 -24.22 13.35 -62.29
N GLN A 526 -24.48 14.57 -62.73
CA GLN A 526 -23.64 15.73 -62.42
C GLN A 526 -23.68 16.07 -60.92
N GLU A 527 -24.86 16.04 -60.29
CA GLU A 527 -24.98 16.24 -58.85
C GLU A 527 -24.19 15.17 -58.08
N LEU A 528 -24.36 13.90 -58.44
CA LEU A 528 -23.60 12.80 -57.84
C LEU A 528 -22.08 12.98 -57.97
N ALA A 529 -21.60 13.34 -59.16
CA ALA A 529 -20.18 13.59 -59.41
C ALA A 529 -19.64 14.73 -58.54
N THR A 530 -20.42 15.81 -58.43
CA THR A 530 -20.05 16.99 -57.63
C THR A 530 -19.98 16.66 -56.15
N GLN A 531 -20.98 15.94 -55.62
CA GLN A 531 -21.03 15.53 -54.23
C GLN A 531 -19.92 14.51 -53.88
N LEU A 532 -19.66 13.52 -54.74
CA LEU A 532 -18.57 12.56 -54.52
C LEU A 532 -17.20 13.27 -54.47
N ASN A 533 -16.97 14.23 -55.37
CA ASN A 533 -15.73 15.01 -55.36
C ASN A 533 -15.62 15.88 -54.10
N LEU A 534 -16.72 16.52 -53.68
CA LEU A 534 -16.77 17.30 -52.44
C LEU A 534 -16.44 16.42 -51.22
N LEU A 535 -17.06 15.25 -51.11
CA LEU A 535 -16.80 14.29 -50.03
C LEU A 535 -15.36 13.79 -50.06
N HIS A 536 -14.81 13.49 -51.24
CA HIS A 536 -13.42 13.04 -51.38
C HIS A 536 -12.40 14.08 -50.89
N ASN A 537 -12.64 15.36 -51.20
CA ASN A 537 -11.76 16.45 -50.81
C ASN A 537 -11.93 16.86 -49.33
N THR A 538 -13.09 16.58 -48.73
CA THR A 538 -13.44 17.05 -47.38
C THR A 538 -13.24 15.98 -46.30
N LEU A 539 -13.42 14.70 -46.61
CA LEU A 539 -13.35 13.60 -45.65
C LEU A 539 -11.97 12.92 -45.67
N ALA A 540 -11.53 12.41 -44.51
CA ALA A 540 -10.41 11.47 -44.49
C ALA A 540 -10.75 10.19 -45.27
N LEU A 541 -9.74 9.55 -45.86
CA LEU A 541 -9.91 8.41 -46.76
C LEU A 541 -10.82 7.30 -46.20
N LEU A 542 -10.67 6.94 -44.91
CA LEU A 542 -11.47 5.90 -44.27
C LEU A 542 -12.96 6.29 -44.15
N LEU A 543 -13.23 7.57 -43.91
CA LEU A 543 -14.58 8.11 -43.77
C LEU A 543 -15.24 8.28 -45.13
N PHE A 544 -14.48 8.78 -46.10
CA PHE A 544 -14.90 8.80 -47.50
C PHE A 544 -15.24 7.37 -47.98
N GLN A 545 -14.44 6.37 -47.60
CA GLN A 545 -14.70 4.97 -47.91
C GLN A 545 -16.01 4.43 -47.35
N GLN A 546 -16.40 4.86 -46.15
CA GLN A 546 -17.70 4.52 -45.59
C GLN A 546 -18.82 5.28 -46.32
N ALA A 547 -18.63 6.58 -46.54
CA ALA A 547 -19.63 7.46 -47.15
C ALA A 547 -19.99 7.01 -48.57
N TRP A 548 -19.01 6.73 -49.44
CA TRP A 548 -19.31 6.29 -50.81
C TRP A 548 -19.92 4.89 -50.86
N LYS A 549 -19.57 3.98 -49.93
CA LYS A 549 -20.19 2.64 -49.86
C LYS A 549 -21.67 2.74 -49.50
N ASN A 550 -21.99 3.59 -48.53
CA ASN A 550 -23.37 3.89 -48.17
C ASN A 550 -24.11 4.48 -49.38
N LEU A 551 -23.52 5.46 -50.07
CA LEU A 551 -24.10 6.06 -51.27
C LEU A 551 -24.30 5.04 -52.39
N ALA A 552 -23.32 4.18 -52.66
CA ALA A 552 -23.42 3.15 -53.69
C ALA A 552 -24.58 2.19 -53.40
N SER A 553 -24.69 1.70 -52.16
CA SER A 553 -25.81 0.83 -51.76
C SER A 553 -27.17 1.54 -51.88
N GLN A 554 -27.27 2.81 -51.47
CA GLN A 554 -28.52 3.57 -51.59
C GLN A 554 -28.91 3.82 -53.05
N PHE A 555 -27.94 4.08 -53.92
CA PHE A 555 -28.17 4.27 -55.35
C PHE A 555 -28.51 2.99 -56.09
N ASP A 556 -27.86 1.88 -55.74
CA ASP A 556 -28.14 0.56 -56.31
C ASP A 556 -29.61 0.18 -56.09
N GLN A 557 -30.08 0.35 -54.85
CA GLN A 557 -31.48 0.13 -54.49
C GLN A 557 -32.41 1.16 -55.16
N PHE A 558 -32.05 2.44 -55.13
CA PHE A 558 -32.83 3.51 -55.75
C PHE A 558 -33.08 3.29 -57.25
N LEU A 559 -32.03 2.98 -58.01
CA LEU A 559 -32.15 2.80 -59.46
C LEU A 559 -32.98 1.57 -59.80
N LEU A 560 -32.87 0.50 -59.01
CA LEU A 560 -33.72 -0.66 -59.18
C LEU A 560 -35.20 -0.32 -58.88
N GLU A 561 -35.49 0.21 -57.69
CA GLU A 561 -36.86 0.39 -57.21
C GLU A 561 -37.59 1.54 -57.91
N GLU A 562 -36.92 2.66 -58.13
CA GLU A 562 -37.55 3.91 -58.59
C GLU A 562 -37.28 4.21 -60.07
N VAL A 563 -36.50 3.38 -60.79
CA VAL A 563 -36.33 3.46 -62.25
C VAL A 563 -36.73 2.15 -62.92
N VAL A 564 -36.11 1.02 -62.57
CA VAL A 564 -36.36 -0.26 -63.26
C VAL A 564 -37.76 -0.78 -62.99
N LEU A 565 -38.15 -0.95 -61.72
CA LEU A 565 -39.40 -1.62 -61.36
C LEU A 565 -40.68 -0.81 -61.63
N VAL A 566 -40.55 0.50 -61.87
CA VAL A 566 -41.68 1.41 -62.11
C VAL A 566 -41.89 1.75 -63.59
N ASN A 567 -40.99 1.31 -64.47
CA ASN A 567 -41.06 1.56 -65.91
C ASN A 567 -41.14 0.27 -66.70
N HIS A 568 -41.54 0.38 -67.97
CA HIS A 568 -41.44 -0.71 -68.94
C HIS A 568 -40.38 -0.41 -69.99
N PHE A 569 -39.62 -1.43 -70.39
CA PHE A 569 -38.47 -1.29 -71.29
C PHE A 569 -38.69 -2.02 -72.60
N ASN A 570 -38.43 -1.36 -73.73
CA ASN A 570 -38.19 -2.04 -74.99
C ASN A 570 -36.69 -2.34 -75.14
N THR A 571 -36.28 -3.03 -76.21
CA THR A 571 -34.88 -3.36 -76.44
C THR A 571 -33.97 -2.12 -76.43
N GLY A 572 -34.39 -1.01 -77.06
CA GLY A 572 -33.62 0.23 -77.06
C GLY A 572 -33.50 0.89 -75.69
N GLY A 573 -34.55 0.86 -74.88
CA GLY A 573 -34.55 1.40 -73.52
C GLY A 573 -33.70 0.57 -72.57
N ALA A 574 -33.71 -0.75 -72.71
CA ALA A 574 -32.82 -1.65 -71.96
C ALA A 574 -31.34 -1.41 -72.32
N GLU A 575 -31.04 -1.22 -73.61
CA GLU A 575 -29.69 -0.89 -74.10
C GLU A 575 -29.24 0.49 -73.58
N GLN A 576 -30.13 1.49 -73.58
CA GLN A 576 -29.85 2.85 -73.11
C GLN A 576 -29.62 2.88 -71.59
N LEU A 577 -30.44 2.18 -70.79
CA LEU A 577 -30.22 2.07 -69.35
C LEU A 577 -28.86 1.41 -69.06
N GLN A 578 -28.53 0.33 -69.78
CA GLN A 578 -27.22 -0.33 -69.64
C GLN A 578 -26.08 0.64 -69.98
N TYR A 579 -26.24 1.48 -71.02
CA TYR A 579 -25.25 2.50 -71.35
C TYR A 579 -25.09 3.54 -70.23
N ASP A 580 -26.18 4.10 -69.71
CA ASP A 580 -26.15 5.08 -68.62
C ASP A 580 -25.46 4.53 -67.36
N ILE A 581 -25.68 3.26 -67.03
CA ILE A 581 -25.09 2.62 -65.86
C ILE A 581 -23.60 2.27 -66.09
N PHE A 582 -23.29 1.55 -67.17
CA PHE A 582 -21.93 1.03 -67.40
C PHE A 582 -20.95 2.08 -67.94
N ARG A 583 -21.44 3.06 -68.71
CA ARG A 583 -20.61 4.08 -69.36
C ARG A 583 -20.64 5.43 -68.65
N ASN A 584 -21.48 5.61 -67.63
CA ASN A 584 -21.50 6.84 -66.86
C ASN A 584 -21.47 6.61 -65.34
N LEU A 585 -22.48 5.94 -64.75
CA LEU A 585 -22.53 5.75 -63.28
C LEU A 585 -21.28 5.03 -62.74
N PHE A 586 -20.91 3.90 -63.33
CA PHE A 586 -19.75 3.14 -62.87
C PHE A 586 -18.44 3.93 -63.00
N PRO A 587 -18.13 4.59 -64.14
CA PRO A 587 -16.99 5.51 -64.23
C PRO A 587 -16.95 6.62 -63.18
N LEU A 588 -18.08 7.20 -62.76
CA LEU A 588 -18.11 8.23 -61.71
C LEU A 588 -17.53 7.70 -60.39
N PHE A 589 -17.93 6.50 -59.97
CA PHE A 589 -17.34 5.82 -58.81
C PHE A 589 -15.93 5.28 -59.11
N GLY A 590 -15.65 4.93 -60.36
CA GLY A 590 -14.37 4.45 -60.85
C GLY A 590 -13.22 5.45 -60.72
N LEU A 591 -13.52 6.74 -60.58
CA LEU A 591 -12.53 7.78 -60.25
C LEU A 591 -11.89 7.57 -58.87
N TYR A 592 -12.58 6.86 -57.97
CA TYR A 592 -12.18 6.70 -56.57
C TYR A 592 -11.99 5.24 -56.15
N ILE A 593 -12.57 4.30 -56.89
CA ILE A 593 -12.73 2.89 -56.47
C ILE A 593 -12.32 1.94 -57.59
N SER A 594 -11.63 0.87 -57.24
CA SER A 594 -11.38 -0.24 -58.16
C SER A 594 -12.61 -1.15 -58.27
N LYS A 595 -13.04 -1.45 -59.51
CA LYS A 595 -14.21 -2.29 -59.83
C LYS A 595 -15.53 -1.75 -59.23
N PRO A 596 -16.01 -0.56 -59.64
CA PRO A 596 -17.24 0.05 -59.11
C PRO A 596 -18.47 -0.87 -59.21
N GLU A 597 -18.57 -1.68 -60.27
CA GLU A 597 -19.75 -2.53 -60.51
C GLU A 597 -20.04 -3.54 -59.39
N SER A 598 -19.05 -3.94 -58.58
CA SER A 598 -19.30 -4.89 -57.48
C SER A 598 -20.11 -4.29 -56.33
N TYR A 599 -20.21 -2.96 -56.28
CA TYR A 599 -20.98 -2.22 -55.27
C TYR A 599 -22.39 -1.86 -55.74
N PHE A 600 -22.72 -2.22 -56.99
CA PHE A 600 -24.02 -2.00 -57.62
C PHE A 600 -24.60 -3.31 -58.17
N PRO A 601 -24.70 -4.37 -57.34
CA PRO A 601 -25.12 -5.67 -57.83
C PRO A 601 -26.55 -5.66 -58.38
N LEU A 602 -27.49 -4.94 -57.76
CA LEU A 602 -28.91 -5.01 -58.14
C LEU A 602 -29.16 -4.37 -59.50
N ILE A 603 -28.66 -3.15 -59.73
CA ILE A 603 -28.84 -2.46 -61.01
C ILE A 603 -28.02 -3.12 -62.12
N LYS A 604 -26.84 -3.67 -61.80
CA LYS A 604 -26.04 -4.44 -62.76
C LYS A 604 -26.80 -5.68 -63.24
N GLU A 605 -27.32 -6.45 -62.30
CA GLU A 605 -28.09 -7.67 -62.57
C GLU A 605 -29.41 -7.35 -63.29
N ALA A 606 -30.06 -6.24 -62.94
CA ALA A 606 -31.24 -5.77 -63.67
C ALA A 606 -30.92 -5.45 -65.14
N CYS A 607 -29.80 -4.78 -65.44
CA CYS A 607 -29.36 -4.53 -66.80
C CYS A 607 -29.09 -5.83 -67.58
N ILE A 608 -28.59 -6.89 -66.92
CA ILE A 608 -28.40 -8.21 -67.55
C ILE A 608 -29.75 -8.82 -67.94
N LEU A 609 -30.72 -8.84 -67.01
CA LEU A 609 -32.06 -9.40 -67.26
C LEU A 609 -32.84 -8.64 -68.34
N LEU A 610 -32.74 -7.31 -68.35
CA LEU A 610 -33.39 -6.46 -69.35
C LEU A 610 -32.81 -6.63 -70.76
N ASN A 611 -31.55 -7.08 -70.90
CA ASN A 611 -30.86 -7.23 -72.18
C ASN A 611 -30.64 -8.68 -72.62
N ILE A 612 -31.11 -9.67 -71.85
CA ILE A 612 -31.05 -11.07 -72.29
C ILE A 612 -31.95 -11.29 -73.53
N MET A 613 -31.60 -12.27 -74.36
CA MET A 613 -32.41 -12.64 -75.54
C MET A 613 -33.80 -13.11 -75.12
N LEU A 614 -34.84 -12.75 -75.88
CA LEU A 614 -36.24 -13.06 -75.56
C LEU A 614 -36.47 -14.55 -75.25
N GLY A 615 -35.95 -15.46 -76.09
CA GLY A 615 -36.08 -16.90 -75.85
C GLY A 615 -35.43 -17.35 -74.54
N SER A 616 -34.30 -16.75 -74.17
CA SER A 616 -33.64 -17.01 -72.88
C SER A 616 -34.41 -16.40 -71.70
N ALA A 617 -35.02 -15.23 -71.88
CA ALA A 617 -35.86 -14.60 -70.87
C ALA A 617 -37.12 -15.43 -70.55
N MET A 618 -37.78 -15.98 -71.58
CA MET A 618 -38.96 -16.81 -71.43
C MET A 618 -38.64 -18.13 -70.70
N LEU A 619 -37.57 -18.81 -71.10
CA LEU A 619 -37.11 -20.03 -70.43
C LEU A 619 -36.70 -19.76 -68.98
N LEU A 620 -36.03 -18.63 -68.74
CA LEU A 620 -35.64 -18.22 -67.39
C LEU A 620 -36.88 -17.94 -66.52
N ALA A 621 -37.87 -17.22 -67.04
CA ALA A 621 -39.11 -16.94 -66.30
C ALA A 621 -39.89 -18.22 -65.97
N GLU A 622 -40.03 -19.14 -66.92
CA GLU A 622 -40.72 -20.43 -66.72
C GLU A 622 -39.99 -21.33 -65.71
N ALA A 623 -38.66 -21.36 -65.76
CA ALA A 623 -37.85 -22.12 -64.81
C ALA A 623 -37.94 -21.55 -63.38
N LEU A 624 -37.96 -20.22 -63.23
CA LEU A 624 -38.06 -19.57 -61.93
C LEU A 624 -39.44 -19.70 -61.26
N HIS A 625 -40.50 -19.96 -62.03
CA HIS A 625 -41.85 -20.19 -61.50
C HIS A 625 -42.08 -21.61 -60.94
N ASN A 626 -41.24 -22.58 -61.31
CA ASN A 626 -41.51 -24.01 -61.12
C ASN A 626 -40.51 -24.75 -60.21
N GLU A 627 -39.53 -24.06 -59.60
CA GLU A 627 -38.43 -24.70 -58.87
C GLU A 627 -38.20 -24.18 -57.44
N ASP A 628 -37.57 -25.01 -56.60
CA ASP A 628 -37.19 -24.69 -55.21
C ASP A 628 -36.04 -23.64 -55.14
N GLU A 629 -35.95 -22.89 -54.03
CA GLU A 629 -35.05 -21.73 -53.82
C GLU A 629 -33.54 -22.00 -54.08
N VAL A 630 -33.08 -23.24 -53.85
CA VAL A 630 -31.68 -23.66 -54.09
C VAL A 630 -31.41 -23.90 -55.57
N ALA A 631 -32.41 -24.36 -56.32
CA ALA A 631 -32.30 -24.61 -57.75
C ALA A 631 -32.44 -23.30 -58.54
N THR A 632 -33.38 -22.43 -58.15
CA THR A 632 -33.52 -21.08 -58.72
C THR A 632 -32.23 -20.24 -58.57
N SER A 633 -31.52 -20.37 -57.45
CA SER A 633 -30.26 -19.66 -57.22
C SER A 633 -29.14 -20.10 -58.18
N LYS A 634 -29.11 -21.37 -58.59
CA LYS A 634 -28.13 -21.88 -59.58
C LYS A 634 -28.48 -21.42 -60.99
N ILE A 635 -29.76 -21.48 -61.35
CA ILE A 635 -30.27 -21.01 -62.65
C ILE A 635 -29.98 -19.51 -62.85
N LEU A 636 -30.19 -18.71 -61.81
CA LEU A 636 -29.85 -17.28 -61.83
C LEU A 636 -28.34 -17.06 -62.01
N ALA A 637 -27.51 -17.84 -61.31
CA ALA A 637 -26.05 -17.75 -61.42
C ALA A 637 -25.54 -18.06 -62.84
N ASP A 638 -26.16 -19.02 -63.54
CA ASP A 638 -25.81 -19.39 -64.92
C ASP A 638 -26.04 -18.24 -65.92
N VAL A 639 -26.94 -17.32 -65.60
CA VAL A 639 -27.23 -16.09 -66.37
C VAL A 639 -26.42 -14.88 -65.88
N GLY A 640 -25.61 -15.06 -64.83
CA GLY A 640 -24.78 -14.00 -64.25
C GLY A 640 -25.47 -13.17 -63.17
N ILE A 641 -26.54 -13.70 -62.56
CA ILE A 641 -27.30 -13.09 -61.47
C ILE A 641 -26.95 -13.80 -60.16
N TYR A 642 -26.31 -13.08 -59.24
CA TYR A 642 -25.75 -13.67 -58.01
C TYR A 642 -26.32 -13.07 -56.72
N LYS A 643 -26.92 -11.88 -56.77
CA LYS A 643 -27.36 -11.12 -55.60
C LYS A 643 -28.87 -10.90 -55.55
N MET A 644 -29.53 -10.81 -56.68
CA MET A 644 -30.97 -10.64 -56.82
C MET A 644 -31.71 -11.94 -56.47
N SER A 645 -32.83 -11.84 -55.74
CA SER A 645 -33.71 -12.99 -55.45
C SER A 645 -34.54 -13.40 -56.66
N SER A 646 -35.06 -14.62 -56.68
CA SER A 646 -35.93 -15.15 -57.75
C SER A 646 -37.13 -14.23 -58.01
N ASP A 647 -37.85 -13.84 -56.95
CA ASP A 647 -39.01 -12.94 -57.06
C ASP A 647 -38.65 -11.59 -57.67
N LEU A 648 -37.48 -11.06 -57.31
CA LEU A 648 -37.04 -9.76 -57.81
C LEU A 648 -36.59 -9.85 -59.27
N ALA A 649 -35.93 -10.94 -59.65
CA ALA A 649 -35.56 -11.22 -61.03
C ALA A 649 -36.79 -11.36 -61.93
N LEU A 650 -37.83 -12.08 -61.47
CA LEU A 650 -39.11 -12.19 -62.18
C LEU A 650 -39.79 -10.82 -62.36
N LYS A 651 -39.79 -9.98 -61.32
CA LYS A 651 -40.30 -8.60 -61.43
C LYS A 651 -39.56 -7.78 -62.47
N VAL A 652 -38.22 -7.87 -62.52
CA VAL A 652 -37.42 -7.16 -63.54
C VAL A 652 -37.67 -7.71 -64.94
N ILE A 653 -37.80 -9.03 -65.12
CA ILE A 653 -38.14 -9.60 -66.43
C ILE A 653 -39.53 -9.13 -66.88
N GLY A 654 -40.49 -9.05 -65.95
CA GLY A 654 -41.85 -8.57 -66.20
C GLY A 654 -41.95 -7.10 -66.61
N THR A 655 -40.89 -6.29 -66.44
CA THR A 655 -40.90 -4.91 -66.93
C THR A 655 -40.60 -4.81 -68.43
N ARG A 656 -40.16 -5.91 -69.07
CA ARG A 656 -39.89 -5.91 -70.50
C ARG A 656 -41.19 -5.89 -71.32
N THR A 657 -41.23 -5.02 -72.33
CA THR A 657 -42.41 -4.88 -73.21
C THR A 657 -42.63 -6.11 -74.10
N ASP A 658 -41.58 -6.84 -74.47
CA ASP A 658 -41.65 -8.06 -75.28
C ASP A 658 -42.12 -9.30 -74.51
N MET A 659 -42.19 -9.21 -73.17
CA MET A 659 -42.71 -10.25 -72.28
C MET A 659 -44.20 -10.10 -71.97
N THR A 660 -44.88 -9.04 -72.42
CA THR A 660 -46.28 -8.70 -72.05
C THR A 660 -47.36 -9.68 -72.54
N TYR A 661 -47.00 -10.83 -73.12
CA TYR A 661 -47.92 -11.88 -73.57
C TYR A 661 -47.58 -13.29 -73.05
N VAL A 662 -46.80 -13.40 -71.97
CA VAL A 662 -46.51 -14.66 -71.27
C VAL A 662 -47.04 -14.60 -69.84
#